data_AF-A0AAD3QWT9-F1
#
_entry.id   AF-A0AAD3QWT9-F1
#
_cell.length_a   1.000
_cell.length_b   1.000
_cell.length_c   1.000
_cell.angle_alpha   90.00
_cell.angle_beta   90.00
_cell.angle_gamma   90.00
#
_symmetry.space_group_name_H-M   'P 1'
#
loop_
_entity.id
_entity.type
_entity.pdbx_description
1 polymer ?
#
loop_
_entity_poly.entity_id
_entity_poly.type
_entity_poly.pdbx_seq_one_letter_code
_entity_poly.pdbx_strand_id
1 'polypeptide(L)'
;MFNYGEITWSTGTASGGDPLTGLGGTTAQSGFNGGDIGHFFNLPGSRSNDVVNIEQTTNVNIPGRWFFRVDTELIDPANGCSYNGRYYRRGEIFWLSDQCSQRCRCLDIDNEVHCQEAPCGQLETCEQQEGAFYCQPTRTSTCVVFGDPHYHTFDGLLYHFQGTCSYLLARPCWEMAGLPFFSVEAKNENRGVASVSWLRDVTVEVYGHRVMLPKGSFGTVQVDGLMKTLPVQLQLGAVRVYQSGVAVALETDFGLLVTYDGQHYASISLPSSYFNNTCGLCGNYNDDPADDPVLPDGSLAESVVELGGSWRAEDTDWRCTDGCAQNCSVCDPITEAFYFRSDYCGLINKTDGPFRDCRAVVDPTAFVYSCVYDMCSNRDNITTLCQAIQAYALACQALGVTIRPWRSRTFCALSCPEYSHYQVCTSACPASCSDLTAPLYCVHPCTEGCQCDQGYVLSGSRCVQREDCGCEHNGLYYPLNDTFWAGPSGEEGECALHCTCGPAGEVSCFNASCKEGEVCVAEVGLLGCYPRREGVCSITQNSVTSSFDGTFLLFPDDSSYYLLKLCGPVPANGSVVEVKIGRRLVNKGPTWKRPVVVTVANLEAQMGGMDFDTVKVNGEQVALPYVHPMEKMMIYRAPGNATVVESHGLLRVHYTRQGFLNISLSTLFYNVTCGLCGVFNSNATDDLRLPNGRLAESTEQFTEGWRSIADDLTCNGDCDDLYRMCTDLRLYQSPWMCGNINDPGNSSFLACHAVVNPSPFFRNCLYNMCVKEGNRSALCSSLQAYATACQDAQIGLTSWRSATNCPPASDPAITWMNLRATTAVWCEEGFALRDGLCVARSDCGCMSNGRQLATNQTFWTDWECQERC
;
A
#
# COMPACT_ATOMS: atom_id res chain seq x y z
N MET A 1 1.34 7.77 -40.95
CA MET A 1 2.82 7.77 -41.10
C MET A 1 3.16 6.86 -42.26
N PHE A 2 3.78 7.37 -43.32
CA PHE A 2 4.26 6.55 -44.43
C PHE A 2 5.79 6.51 -44.40
N ASN A 3 6.38 5.33 -44.24
CA ASN A 3 7.81 5.09 -44.43
C ASN A 3 7.99 4.61 -45.87
N TYR A 4 8.48 5.47 -46.76
CA TYR A 4 8.82 5.04 -48.11
C TYR A 4 10.28 4.55 -48.11
N GLY A 5 10.51 3.29 -48.47
CA GLY A 5 11.86 2.73 -48.60
C GLY A 5 12.57 3.16 -49.90
N GLU A 6 11.80 3.47 -50.94
CA GLU A 6 12.29 3.96 -52.23
C GLU A 6 11.16 4.81 -52.86
N ILE A 7 11.45 6.02 -53.35
CA ILE A 7 10.45 6.88 -54.02
C ILE A 7 10.96 7.20 -55.42
N THR A 8 10.31 6.63 -56.44
CA THR A 8 10.61 6.93 -57.85
C THR A 8 9.60 7.92 -58.42
N TRP A 9 10.08 9.03 -58.99
CA TRP A 9 9.25 10.05 -59.65
C TRP A 9 9.44 10.01 -61.17
N SER A 10 8.35 10.12 -61.93
CA SER A 10 8.43 10.42 -63.37
C SER A 10 8.33 11.93 -63.59
N THR A 11 9.45 12.58 -63.86
CA THR A 11 9.47 13.97 -64.37
C THR A 11 9.54 13.95 -65.89
N GLY A 12 8.88 14.90 -66.55
CA GLY A 12 8.84 14.95 -68.01
C GLY A 12 7.62 15.67 -68.58
N THR A 13 7.54 15.73 -69.92
CA THR A 13 6.48 16.45 -70.66
C THR A 13 5.07 15.93 -70.35
N ALA A 14 4.93 14.67 -69.96
CA ALA A 14 3.64 14.07 -69.58
C ALA A 14 2.96 14.78 -68.41
N SER A 15 3.74 15.39 -67.51
CA SER A 15 3.25 16.18 -66.38
C SER A 15 3.39 17.69 -66.62
N GLY A 16 3.62 18.13 -67.87
CA GLY A 16 3.80 19.55 -68.21
C GLY A 16 5.20 20.13 -67.91
N GLY A 17 6.20 19.27 -67.66
CA GLY A 17 7.59 19.67 -67.47
C GLY A 17 8.29 20.08 -68.76
N ASP A 18 9.37 20.85 -68.62
CA ASP A 18 10.23 21.30 -69.71
C ASP A 18 10.80 20.09 -70.50
N PRO A 19 10.73 20.09 -71.84
CA PRO A 19 11.11 18.93 -72.66
C PRO A 19 12.59 18.56 -72.61
N LEU A 20 13.48 19.47 -72.18
CA LEU A 20 14.93 19.28 -72.16
C LEU A 20 15.43 18.88 -70.77
N THR A 21 14.86 19.45 -69.73
CA THR A 21 15.30 19.29 -68.34
C THR A 21 14.39 18.39 -67.51
N GLY A 22 13.14 18.16 -67.95
CA GLY A 22 12.11 17.46 -67.17
C GLY A 22 11.57 18.26 -65.97
N LEU A 23 12.16 19.41 -65.66
CA LEU A 23 11.76 20.29 -64.54
C LEU A 23 10.55 21.15 -64.91
N GLY A 24 9.80 21.65 -63.93
CA GLY A 24 8.50 22.27 -64.18
C GLY A 24 7.34 21.27 -64.18
N GLY A 25 6.19 21.68 -64.69
CA GLY A 25 4.97 20.85 -64.72
C GLY A 25 4.12 20.90 -63.45
N THR A 26 3.26 19.90 -63.26
CA THR A 26 2.40 19.75 -62.09
C THR A 26 3.24 19.40 -60.87
N THR A 27 2.90 19.98 -59.72
CA THR A 27 3.57 19.69 -58.45
C THR A 27 3.45 18.21 -58.13
N ALA A 28 4.55 17.61 -57.64
CA ALA A 28 4.53 16.31 -56.99
C ALA A 28 3.66 16.35 -55.73
N GLN A 29 2.66 15.47 -55.68
CA GLN A 29 1.64 15.40 -54.64
C GLN A 29 1.81 14.13 -53.81
N SER A 30 1.66 14.23 -52.49
CA SER A 30 1.65 13.09 -51.57
C SER A 30 0.35 13.10 -50.75
N GLY A 31 -0.33 11.95 -50.67
CA GLY A 31 -1.63 11.80 -50.01
C GLY A 31 -2.27 10.44 -50.31
N PHE A 32 -3.36 10.09 -49.60
CA PHE A 32 -4.07 8.80 -49.72
C PHE A 32 -4.61 8.55 -51.14
N ASN A 33 -4.82 9.62 -51.90
CA ASN A 33 -5.33 9.67 -53.27
C ASN A 33 -4.62 10.78 -54.09
N GLY A 34 -3.29 10.73 -54.16
CA GLY A 34 -2.51 11.63 -55.01
C GLY A 34 -2.94 11.54 -56.48
N GLY A 35 -3.61 12.58 -57.00
CA GLY A 35 -4.15 12.62 -58.35
C GLY A 35 -5.50 13.30 -58.54
N ASP A 36 -6.21 13.69 -57.46
CA ASP A 36 -7.49 14.40 -57.55
C ASP A 36 -7.53 15.74 -56.79
N ILE A 37 -8.44 16.63 -57.20
CA ILE A 37 -8.36 18.11 -57.06
C ILE A 37 -8.43 18.72 -55.65
N GLY A 38 -8.42 17.93 -54.57
CA GLY A 38 -8.73 18.46 -53.23
C GLY A 38 -7.84 18.00 -52.07
N HIS A 39 -7.24 16.80 -52.11
CA HIS A 39 -6.75 16.14 -50.90
C HIS A 39 -5.31 15.62 -51.05
N PHE A 40 -4.37 16.54 -51.21
CA PHE A 40 -2.94 16.23 -51.33
C PHE A 40 -2.07 17.29 -50.66
N PHE A 41 -0.88 16.86 -50.22
CA PHE A 41 0.18 17.76 -49.84
C PHE A 41 1.15 17.96 -51.01
N ASN A 42 1.41 19.22 -51.37
CA ASN A 42 2.41 19.58 -52.38
C ASN A 42 3.81 19.47 -51.79
N LEU A 43 4.67 18.63 -52.37
CA LEU A 43 6.03 18.47 -51.87
C LEU A 43 6.86 19.75 -52.11
N PRO A 44 7.51 20.31 -51.07
CA PRO A 44 8.40 21.46 -51.21
C PRO A 44 9.54 21.15 -52.18
N GLY A 45 9.92 22.12 -53.01
CA GLY A 45 10.97 21.92 -54.03
C GLY A 45 10.52 21.13 -55.27
N SER A 46 9.27 20.65 -55.31
CA SER A 46 8.67 20.15 -56.54
C SER A 46 8.73 21.20 -57.66
N ARG A 47 8.91 20.74 -58.90
CA ARG A 47 9.14 21.57 -60.11
C ARG A 47 10.52 22.26 -60.17
N SER A 48 11.30 22.30 -59.09
CA SER A 48 12.69 22.77 -59.07
C SER A 48 13.67 21.59 -59.04
N ASN A 49 14.96 21.89 -59.10
CA ASN A 49 16.01 20.88 -58.96
C ASN A 49 16.15 20.35 -57.51
N ASP A 50 15.37 20.87 -56.55
CA ASP A 50 15.43 20.43 -55.15
C ASP A 50 14.71 19.09 -54.96
N VAL A 51 13.77 18.76 -55.85
CA VAL A 51 12.99 17.51 -55.78
C VAL A 51 13.83 16.25 -55.98
N VAL A 52 14.96 16.32 -56.70
CA VAL A 52 15.88 15.18 -56.87
C VAL A 52 16.67 14.87 -55.61
N ASN A 53 16.73 15.79 -54.64
CA ASN A 53 17.38 15.56 -53.35
C ASN A 53 16.37 15.23 -52.24
N ILE A 54 15.13 14.86 -52.57
CA ILE A 54 14.04 14.77 -51.58
C ILE A 54 14.32 13.75 -50.47
N GLU A 55 15.05 12.67 -50.79
CA GLU A 55 15.59 11.66 -49.87
C GLU A 55 16.56 12.20 -48.82
N GLN A 56 17.17 13.36 -49.07
CA GLN A 56 18.07 14.08 -48.15
C GLN A 56 17.36 15.22 -47.40
N THR A 57 16.10 15.48 -47.73
CA THR A 57 15.30 16.57 -47.15
C THR A 57 14.15 16.03 -46.31
N THR A 58 13.55 16.89 -45.48
CA THR A 58 12.57 16.50 -44.47
C THR A 58 11.89 17.74 -43.88
N ASN A 59 10.65 17.60 -43.41
CA ASN A 59 9.98 18.59 -42.56
C ASN A 59 9.92 18.19 -41.07
N VAL A 60 10.55 17.07 -40.71
CA VAL A 60 10.61 16.52 -39.35
C VAL A 60 12.04 16.19 -38.92
N ASN A 61 13.04 16.82 -39.56
CA ASN A 61 14.47 16.72 -39.25
C ASN A 61 15.05 15.29 -39.27
N ILE A 62 14.45 14.36 -40.03
CA ILE A 62 15.01 13.04 -40.33
C ILE A 62 15.08 12.90 -41.86
N PRO A 63 16.28 12.85 -42.47
CA PRO A 63 16.43 12.75 -43.94
C PRO A 63 15.55 11.67 -44.55
N GLY A 64 14.79 12.03 -45.59
CA GLY A 64 13.89 11.12 -46.31
C GLY A 64 12.56 10.84 -45.62
N ARG A 65 12.38 11.28 -44.37
CA ARG A 65 11.11 11.15 -43.64
C ARG A 65 10.32 12.45 -43.70
N TRP A 66 9.06 12.32 -44.07
CA TRP A 66 8.16 13.44 -44.21
C TRP A 66 6.84 13.16 -43.50
N PHE A 67 6.29 14.18 -42.85
CA PHE A 67 5.05 14.07 -42.09
C PHE A 67 4.05 15.11 -42.57
N PHE A 68 2.89 14.67 -43.04
CA PHE A 68 1.83 15.57 -43.52
C PHE A 68 0.50 15.16 -42.90
N ARG A 69 -0.28 16.16 -42.52
CA ARG A 69 -1.66 16.01 -42.08
C ARG A 69 -2.53 15.83 -43.33
N VAL A 70 -3.26 14.72 -43.42
CA VAL A 70 -4.18 14.43 -44.52
C VAL A 70 -5.56 14.24 -43.91
N ASP A 71 -6.18 15.36 -43.55
CA ASP A 71 -7.53 15.33 -43.02
C ASP A 71 -8.50 15.37 -44.19
N THR A 72 -9.21 14.27 -44.45
CA THR A 72 -10.69 14.20 -44.35
C THR A 72 -11.25 12.96 -45.07
N GLU A 73 -12.21 12.33 -44.38
CA GLU A 73 -13.33 11.50 -44.86
C GLU A 73 -13.15 10.04 -45.32
N LEU A 74 -12.10 9.33 -44.90
CA LEU A 74 -12.15 7.84 -44.82
C LEU A 74 -11.31 7.35 -43.63
N ILE A 75 -11.81 7.57 -42.41
CA ILE A 75 -11.41 6.81 -41.24
C ILE A 75 -12.60 5.93 -40.87
N ASP A 76 -12.57 4.68 -41.32
CA ASP A 76 -13.48 3.62 -40.87
C ASP A 76 -12.64 2.40 -40.44
N PRO A 77 -12.69 1.99 -39.15
CA PRO A 77 -12.81 2.83 -37.98
C PRO A 77 -11.69 2.50 -36.97
N ALA A 78 -11.05 3.51 -36.40
CA ALA A 78 -10.22 3.33 -35.22
C ALA A 78 -10.37 4.55 -34.30
N ASN A 79 -11.38 4.48 -33.43
CA ASN A 79 -11.47 5.26 -32.19
C ASN A 79 -12.07 6.67 -32.24
N GLY A 80 -13.23 6.85 -32.89
CA GLY A 80 -14.02 8.08 -32.81
C GLY A 80 -15.27 8.08 -33.70
N CYS A 81 -16.00 9.19 -33.74
CA CYS A 81 -17.26 9.36 -34.44
C CYS A 81 -17.10 10.37 -35.58
N SER A 82 -17.75 10.14 -36.71
CA SER A 82 -17.88 11.15 -37.76
C SER A 82 -19.28 11.72 -37.76
N TYR A 83 -19.40 13.04 -37.63
CA TYR A 83 -20.67 13.73 -37.62
C TYR A 83 -20.56 15.05 -38.40
N ASN A 84 -21.46 15.26 -39.37
CA ASN A 84 -21.44 16.40 -40.30
C ASN A 84 -20.08 16.66 -40.98
N GLY A 85 -19.38 15.60 -41.40
CA GLY A 85 -18.07 15.71 -42.08
C GLY A 85 -16.90 16.03 -41.14
N ARG A 86 -17.15 16.19 -39.83
CA ARG A 86 -16.11 16.37 -38.81
C ARG A 86 -15.89 15.07 -38.03
N TYR A 87 -14.64 14.80 -37.69
CA TYR A 87 -14.26 13.73 -36.78
C TYR A 87 -14.23 14.23 -35.34
N TYR A 88 -14.76 13.42 -34.43
CA TYR A 88 -14.76 13.62 -32.99
C TYR A 88 -14.09 12.41 -32.35
N ARG A 89 -13.21 12.64 -31.37
CA ARG A 89 -12.55 11.56 -30.63
C ARG A 89 -13.57 10.84 -29.76
N ARG A 90 -13.30 9.57 -29.40
CA ARG A 90 -14.10 8.86 -28.41
C ARG A 90 -14.24 9.68 -27.13
N GLY A 91 -15.46 9.77 -26.61
CA GLY A 91 -15.78 10.56 -25.43
C GLY A 91 -15.81 12.08 -25.64
N GLU A 92 -15.42 12.61 -26.81
CA GLU A 92 -15.43 14.05 -27.05
C GLU A 92 -16.84 14.63 -26.94
N ILE A 93 -16.97 15.72 -26.19
CA ILE A 93 -18.21 16.47 -25.99
C ILE A 93 -18.16 17.75 -26.81
N PHE A 94 -19.23 18.04 -27.54
CA PHE A 94 -19.35 19.22 -28.40
C PHE A 94 -20.81 19.64 -28.56
N TRP A 95 -21.04 20.82 -29.14
CA TRP A 95 -22.36 21.35 -29.43
C TRP A 95 -22.54 21.61 -30.92
N LEU A 96 -23.78 21.44 -31.39
CA LEU A 96 -24.11 21.48 -32.83
C LEU A 96 -24.30 22.87 -33.42
N SER A 97 -24.59 23.87 -32.60
CA SER A 97 -24.98 25.21 -33.03
C SER A 97 -24.26 26.31 -32.26
N ASP A 98 -24.26 27.51 -32.83
CA ASP A 98 -23.76 28.74 -32.21
C ASP A 98 -24.54 29.18 -30.97
N GLN A 99 -25.70 28.57 -30.73
CA GLN A 99 -26.48 28.74 -29.51
C GLN A 99 -26.13 27.72 -28.43
N CYS A 100 -25.26 26.74 -28.74
CA CYS A 100 -24.93 25.61 -27.89
C CYS A 100 -26.17 24.96 -27.24
N SER A 101 -27.27 24.78 -27.97
CA SER A 101 -28.51 24.24 -27.40
C SER A 101 -28.48 22.72 -27.15
N GLN A 102 -27.76 21.99 -28.02
CA GLN A 102 -27.68 20.53 -27.99
C GLN A 102 -26.25 20.08 -27.72
N ARG A 103 -26.05 19.44 -26.55
CA ARG A 103 -24.78 18.81 -26.15
C ARG A 103 -24.73 17.40 -26.71
N CYS A 104 -23.68 17.12 -27.45
CA CYS A 104 -23.41 15.83 -28.08
C CYS A 104 -22.17 15.18 -27.47
N ARG A 105 -22.15 13.85 -27.44
CA ARG A 105 -20.98 13.04 -27.07
C ARG A 105 -20.77 11.97 -28.13
N CYS A 106 -19.51 11.79 -28.52
CA CYS A 106 -19.11 10.64 -29.34
C CYS A 106 -19.06 9.37 -28.48
N LEU A 107 -19.90 8.38 -28.80
CA LEU A 107 -20.00 7.09 -28.12
C LEU A 107 -19.01 6.05 -28.70
N ASP A 108 -18.77 5.01 -27.92
CA ASP A 108 -17.81 3.95 -28.25
C ASP A 108 -18.47 2.72 -28.88
N ILE A 109 -19.79 2.58 -28.69
CA ILE A 109 -20.61 1.58 -29.37
C ILE A 109 -21.07 2.19 -30.69
N ASP A 110 -20.80 1.48 -31.79
CA ASP A 110 -21.20 1.82 -33.16
C ASP A 110 -20.63 3.15 -33.72
N ASN A 111 -19.69 3.79 -33.02
CA ASN A 111 -19.11 5.10 -33.38
C ASN A 111 -20.18 6.19 -33.60
N GLU A 112 -21.28 6.12 -32.86
CA GLU A 112 -22.42 7.03 -32.97
C GLU A 112 -22.26 8.29 -32.12
N VAL A 113 -22.87 9.38 -32.56
CA VAL A 113 -22.99 10.61 -31.77
C VAL A 113 -24.36 10.65 -31.08
N HIS A 114 -24.34 10.78 -29.75
CA HIS A 114 -25.56 10.94 -28.96
C HIS A 114 -25.69 12.38 -28.45
N CYS A 115 -26.82 13.02 -28.75
CA CYS A 115 -27.09 14.41 -28.40
C CYS A 115 -28.31 14.56 -27.49
N GLN A 116 -28.24 15.52 -26.57
CA GLN A 116 -29.35 15.91 -25.69
C GLN A 116 -29.43 17.42 -25.57
N GLU A 117 -30.64 17.95 -25.32
CA GLU A 117 -30.83 19.38 -25.02
C GLU A 117 -30.12 19.74 -23.72
N ALA A 118 -29.11 20.59 -23.81
CA ALA A 118 -28.29 21.05 -22.68
C ALA A 118 -27.56 22.34 -23.10
N PRO A 119 -28.16 23.52 -22.85
CA PRO A 119 -27.52 24.81 -23.11
C PRO A 119 -26.31 25.03 -22.21
N CYS A 120 -25.43 25.98 -22.58
CA CYS A 120 -24.34 26.40 -21.71
C CYS A 120 -24.85 26.87 -20.35
N GLY A 121 -24.10 26.56 -19.30
CA GLY A 121 -24.39 26.93 -17.93
C GLY A 121 -24.24 28.43 -17.66
N GLN A 122 -24.51 28.81 -16.41
CA GLN A 122 -24.25 30.16 -15.94
C GLN A 122 -22.74 30.44 -15.99
N LEU A 123 -22.35 31.63 -16.49
CA LEU A 123 -20.95 32.05 -16.68
C LEU A 123 -20.16 31.19 -17.68
N GLU A 124 -20.84 30.54 -18.63
CA GLU A 124 -20.22 29.89 -19.80
C GLU A 124 -20.61 30.64 -21.08
N THR A 125 -19.72 30.62 -22.07
CA THR A 125 -19.93 31.21 -23.39
C THR A 125 -19.81 30.13 -24.46
N CYS A 126 -20.73 30.14 -25.42
CA CYS A 126 -20.66 29.25 -26.58
C CYS A 126 -19.58 29.77 -27.54
N GLU A 127 -18.48 29.06 -27.67
CA GLU A 127 -17.36 29.42 -28.53
C GLU A 127 -17.16 28.40 -29.66
N GLN A 128 -16.81 28.89 -30.86
CA GLN A 128 -16.51 28.03 -31.98
C GLN A 128 -15.01 27.69 -32.00
N GLN A 129 -14.68 26.40 -31.90
CA GLN A 129 -13.31 25.90 -31.97
C GLN A 129 -13.17 24.82 -33.05
N GLU A 130 -12.27 25.07 -34.00
CA GLU A 130 -11.98 24.16 -35.14
C GLU A 130 -13.24 23.72 -35.94
N GLY A 131 -14.32 24.51 -35.93
CA GLY A 131 -15.56 24.22 -36.66
C GLY A 131 -16.69 23.54 -35.88
N ALA A 132 -16.56 23.35 -34.57
CA ALA A 132 -17.61 22.88 -33.65
C ALA A 132 -17.75 23.86 -32.50
N PHE A 133 -18.85 23.78 -31.75
CA PHE A 133 -19.15 24.69 -30.67
C PHE A 133 -18.90 24.02 -29.31
N TYR A 134 -18.42 24.80 -28.36
CA TYR A 134 -18.10 24.35 -27.01
C TYR A 134 -18.58 25.39 -26.00
N CYS A 135 -19.22 24.95 -24.93
CA CYS A 135 -19.43 25.81 -23.77
C CYS A 135 -18.10 25.97 -23.05
N GLN A 136 -17.52 27.16 -23.13
CA GLN A 136 -16.27 27.50 -22.48
C GLN A 136 -16.57 28.30 -21.21
N PRO A 137 -15.94 27.98 -20.07
CA PRO A 137 -16.09 28.77 -18.86
C PRO A 137 -15.49 30.16 -19.07
N THR A 138 -16.22 31.21 -18.67
CA THR A 138 -15.70 32.59 -18.76
C THR A 138 -14.48 32.82 -17.88
N ARG A 139 -14.31 32.01 -16.83
CA ARG A 139 -13.15 32.00 -15.96
C ARG A 139 -12.98 30.66 -15.23
N THR A 140 -11.80 30.43 -14.72
CA THR A 140 -11.48 29.32 -13.82
C THR A 140 -10.88 29.88 -12.55
N SER A 141 -11.21 29.29 -11.39
CA SER A 141 -10.52 29.60 -10.13
C SER A 141 -9.79 28.38 -9.58
N THR A 142 -8.70 28.61 -8.84
CA THR A 142 -7.85 27.54 -8.30
C THR A 142 -7.65 27.70 -6.80
N CYS A 143 -8.05 26.68 -6.05
CA CYS A 143 -7.68 26.49 -4.65
C CYS A 143 -6.34 25.75 -4.59
N VAL A 144 -5.46 26.12 -3.64
CA VAL A 144 -4.15 25.49 -3.46
C VAL A 144 -3.94 25.13 -2.00
N VAL A 145 -3.47 23.90 -1.76
CA VAL A 145 -3.00 23.43 -0.46
C VAL A 145 -1.51 23.16 -0.57
N PHE A 146 -0.69 23.82 0.25
CA PHE A 146 0.76 23.72 0.13
C PHE A 146 1.53 23.88 1.44
N GLY A 147 2.75 23.32 1.52
CA GLY A 147 3.64 23.56 2.67
C GLY A 147 3.16 22.81 3.93
N ASP A 148 3.21 23.47 5.09
CA ASP A 148 3.04 22.84 6.39
C ASP A 148 1.71 23.10 7.15
N PRO A 149 0.48 22.82 6.66
CA PRO A 149 -0.15 23.10 5.39
C PRO A 149 -0.87 24.47 5.42
N HIS A 150 -0.69 25.20 4.35
CA HIS A 150 -1.35 26.47 4.05
C HIS A 150 -2.45 26.24 3.02
N TYR A 151 -3.58 26.92 3.20
CA TYR A 151 -4.74 26.84 2.33
C TYR A 151 -4.95 28.21 1.70
N HIS A 152 -5.07 28.22 0.39
CA HIS A 152 -5.46 29.38 -0.40
C HIS A 152 -6.73 29.03 -1.17
N THR A 153 -7.86 29.62 -0.79
CA THR A 153 -9.19 29.31 -1.32
C THR A 153 -9.35 29.79 -2.76
N PHE A 154 -10.51 29.46 -3.36
CA PHE A 154 -10.87 29.95 -4.70
C PHE A 154 -10.99 31.47 -4.78
N ASP A 155 -11.39 32.14 -3.69
CA ASP A 155 -11.62 33.58 -3.68
C ASP A 155 -10.44 34.38 -3.10
N GLY A 156 -9.41 33.67 -2.61
CA GLY A 156 -8.12 34.23 -2.22
C GLY A 156 -7.87 34.36 -0.72
N LEU A 157 -8.70 33.75 0.13
CA LEU A 157 -8.44 33.66 1.56
C LEU A 157 -7.24 32.74 1.82
N LEU A 158 -6.23 33.27 2.50
CA LEU A 158 -5.09 32.50 3.02
C LEU A 158 -5.30 32.20 4.51
N TYR A 159 -5.18 30.93 4.88
CA TYR A 159 -5.11 30.51 6.28
C TYR A 159 -4.21 29.28 6.48
N HIS A 160 -3.90 28.97 7.73
CA HIS A 160 -2.94 27.93 8.10
C HIS A 160 -3.58 26.95 9.08
N PHE A 161 -3.73 25.69 8.66
CA PHE A 161 -4.50 24.70 9.41
C PHE A 161 -3.69 23.41 9.59
N GLN A 162 -3.33 23.11 10.84
CA GLN A 162 -2.42 22.00 11.20
C GLN A 162 -3.15 20.67 11.47
N GLY A 163 -4.32 20.48 10.88
CA GLY A 163 -5.08 19.25 11.00
C GLY A 163 -4.33 18.09 10.36
N THR A 164 -4.36 16.91 11.00
CA THR A 164 -3.69 15.68 10.52
C THR A 164 -4.66 14.61 10.04
N CYS A 165 -5.95 14.94 9.95
CA CYS A 165 -6.97 14.05 9.44
C CYS A 165 -7.11 14.15 7.92
N SER A 166 -8.05 13.38 7.41
CA SER A 166 -8.68 13.58 6.11
C SER A 166 -9.69 14.73 6.22
N TYR A 167 -9.61 15.68 5.30
CA TYR A 167 -10.48 16.86 5.26
C TYR A 167 -11.08 17.05 3.87
N LEU A 168 -12.33 17.49 3.83
CA LEU A 168 -13.00 17.88 2.61
C LEU A 168 -12.46 19.22 2.13
N LEU A 169 -11.81 19.22 0.97
CA LEU A 169 -11.30 20.44 0.35
C LEU A 169 -12.38 21.13 -0.47
N ALA A 170 -13.02 20.42 -1.38
CA ALA A 170 -14.04 20.98 -2.25
C ALA A 170 -15.03 19.92 -2.71
N ARG A 171 -16.32 20.27 -2.70
CA ARG A 171 -17.38 19.54 -3.42
C ARG A 171 -18.53 20.51 -3.75
N PRO A 172 -19.44 20.16 -4.66
CA PRO A 172 -20.72 20.83 -4.78
C PRO A 172 -21.59 20.60 -3.53
N CYS A 173 -22.14 21.65 -2.93
CA CYS A 173 -22.96 21.52 -1.71
C CYS A 173 -24.42 21.19 -1.98
N TRP A 174 -24.88 21.48 -3.19
CA TRP A 174 -26.27 21.33 -3.60
C TRP A 174 -26.32 20.60 -4.93
N GLU A 175 -27.33 19.75 -5.09
CA GLU A 175 -27.59 19.13 -6.38
C GLU A 175 -28.14 20.17 -7.35
N MET A 176 -27.34 20.48 -8.37
CA MET A 176 -27.71 21.39 -9.46
C MET A 176 -27.91 20.58 -10.73
N ALA A 177 -29.09 20.71 -11.34
CA ALA A 177 -29.40 20.01 -12.59
C ALA A 177 -28.38 20.39 -13.68
N GLY A 178 -27.68 19.38 -14.22
CA GLY A 178 -26.68 19.57 -15.27
C GLY A 178 -25.24 19.83 -14.78
N LEU A 179 -25.02 19.97 -13.46
CA LEU A 179 -23.68 20.14 -12.89
C LEU A 179 -23.15 18.80 -12.34
N PRO A 180 -22.05 18.25 -12.86
CA PRO A 180 -21.49 16.99 -12.36
C PRO A 180 -21.04 17.06 -10.89
N PHE A 181 -21.33 16.02 -10.12
CA PHE A 181 -20.83 15.89 -8.75
C PHE A 181 -19.36 15.47 -8.73
N PHE A 182 -18.61 16.01 -7.77
CA PHE A 182 -17.29 15.53 -7.39
C PHE A 182 -17.06 15.77 -5.89
N SER A 183 -16.10 15.06 -5.29
CA SER A 183 -15.57 15.37 -3.96
C SER A 183 -14.06 15.29 -4.01
N VAL A 184 -13.36 16.33 -3.51
CA VAL A 184 -11.91 16.31 -3.32
C VAL A 184 -11.62 16.37 -1.83
N GLU A 185 -10.97 15.33 -1.34
CA GLU A 185 -10.50 15.21 0.03
C GLU A 185 -8.97 15.14 0.04
N ALA A 186 -8.36 15.65 1.10
CA ALA A 186 -6.94 15.50 1.31
C ALA A 186 -6.65 15.05 2.73
N LYS A 187 -5.73 14.09 2.84
CA LYS A 187 -5.22 13.63 4.12
C LYS A 187 -3.90 14.32 4.42
N ASN A 188 -3.81 14.87 5.62
CA ASN A 188 -2.57 15.42 6.15
C ASN A 188 -1.89 14.41 7.09
N GLU A 189 -0.58 14.53 7.31
CA GLU A 189 0.19 13.70 8.24
C GLU A 189 1.31 14.50 8.92
N ASN A 190 1.73 14.07 10.12
CA ASN A 190 2.90 14.65 10.79
C ASN A 190 4.20 14.00 10.27
N ARG A 191 5.17 14.80 9.80
CA ARG A 191 6.51 14.28 9.40
C ARG A 191 7.52 14.39 10.54
N GLY A 192 7.33 13.60 11.59
CA GLY A 192 8.32 13.39 12.66
C GLY A 192 8.35 14.44 13.79
N VAL A 193 7.91 15.68 13.56
CA VAL A 193 7.69 16.70 14.62
C VAL A 193 6.18 16.92 14.75
N ALA A 194 5.66 16.84 15.98
CA ALA A 194 4.22 16.82 16.27
C ALA A 194 3.48 18.17 16.10
N SER A 195 4.17 19.24 15.69
CA SER A 195 3.62 20.60 15.63
C SER A 195 3.15 21.04 14.24
N VAL A 196 3.48 20.28 13.18
CA VAL A 196 3.23 20.64 11.79
C VAL A 196 2.84 19.43 10.94
N SER A 197 1.91 19.64 9.99
CA SER A 197 1.35 18.58 9.14
C SER A 197 1.59 18.85 7.64
N TRP A 198 1.62 17.80 6.82
CA TRP A 198 1.82 17.88 5.36
C TRP A 198 0.82 17.00 4.62
N LEU A 199 0.54 17.32 3.36
CA LEU A 199 -0.22 16.45 2.47
C LEU A 199 0.41 15.05 2.35
N ARG A 200 -0.40 14.03 2.64
CA ARG A 200 -0.09 12.62 2.48
C ARG A 200 -0.71 12.09 1.19
N ASP A 201 -1.98 12.35 0.96
CA ASP A 201 -2.69 11.87 -0.23
C ASP A 201 -3.88 12.77 -0.55
N VAL A 202 -4.27 12.76 -1.82
CA VAL A 202 -5.46 13.46 -2.33
C VAL A 202 -6.39 12.42 -2.92
N THR A 203 -7.64 12.40 -2.47
CA THR A 203 -8.68 11.49 -2.96
C THR A 203 -9.73 12.29 -3.71
N VAL A 204 -10.05 11.86 -4.92
CA VAL A 204 -11.08 12.45 -5.78
C VAL A 204 -12.16 11.41 -6.04
N GLU A 205 -13.39 11.71 -5.64
CA GLU A 205 -14.58 10.95 -6.01
C GLU A 205 -15.30 11.65 -7.16
N VAL A 206 -15.44 10.97 -8.31
CA VAL A 206 -16.08 11.53 -9.50
C VAL A 206 -16.59 10.42 -10.40
N TYR A 207 -17.78 10.61 -10.98
CA TYR A 207 -18.43 9.61 -11.86
C TYR A 207 -18.54 8.19 -11.26
N GLY A 208 -18.68 8.08 -9.94
CA GLY A 208 -18.78 6.80 -9.24
C GLY A 208 -17.44 6.09 -9.00
N HIS A 209 -16.32 6.69 -9.43
CA HIS A 209 -14.98 6.22 -9.16
C HIS A 209 -14.35 6.99 -8.01
N ARG A 210 -13.52 6.31 -7.22
CA ARG A 210 -12.68 6.90 -6.18
C ARG A 210 -11.21 6.76 -6.57
N VAL A 211 -10.59 7.89 -6.91
CA VAL A 211 -9.20 7.97 -7.35
C VAL A 211 -8.34 8.63 -6.26
N MET A 212 -7.43 7.87 -5.65
CA MET A 212 -6.45 8.38 -4.70
C MET A 212 -5.09 8.58 -5.38
N LEU A 213 -4.50 9.76 -5.20
CA LEU A 213 -3.17 10.16 -5.61
C LEU A 213 -2.24 10.05 -4.38
N PRO A 214 -1.43 8.98 -4.27
CA PRO A 214 -0.69 8.70 -3.04
C PRO A 214 0.66 9.43 -2.99
N LYS A 215 1.14 9.70 -1.76
CA LYS A 215 2.48 10.22 -1.51
C LYS A 215 3.56 9.45 -2.26
N GLY A 216 4.53 10.18 -2.81
CA GLY A 216 5.79 9.62 -3.33
C GLY A 216 5.66 8.70 -4.54
N SER A 217 4.46 8.51 -5.08
CA SER A 217 4.18 7.57 -6.16
C SER A 217 4.05 8.30 -7.49
N PHE A 218 5.19 8.55 -8.13
CA PHE A 218 5.19 9.05 -9.51
C PHE A 218 4.76 7.95 -10.47
N GLY A 219 3.89 8.27 -11.43
CA GLY A 219 3.50 7.34 -12.49
C GLY A 219 2.46 6.28 -12.10
N THR A 220 1.89 6.32 -10.89
CA THR A 220 0.84 5.38 -10.46
C THR A 220 -0.21 6.06 -9.58
N VAL A 221 -1.45 5.59 -9.63
CA VAL A 221 -2.56 6.06 -8.78
C VAL A 221 -3.41 4.88 -8.30
N GLN A 222 -4.17 5.06 -7.24
CA GLN A 222 -5.14 4.05 -6.80
C GLN A 222 -6.53 4.42 -7.33
N VAL A 223 -7.16 3.54 -8.10
CA VAL A 223 -8.53 3.66 -8.60
C VAL A 223 -9.36 2.55 -7.97
N ASP A 224 -10.42 2.91 -7.25
CA ASP A 224 -11.36 1.96 -6.62
C ASP A 224 -10.66 0.89 -5.74
N GLY A 225 -9.60 1.34 -5.05
CA GLY A 225 -8.77 0.48 -4.19
C GLY A 225 -7.64 -0.26 -4.92
N LEU A 226 -7.54 -0.18 -6.25
CA LEU A 226 -6.52 -0.84 -7.05
C LEU A 226 -5.46 0.13 -7.59
N MET A 227 -4.19 -0.18 -7.43
CA MET A 227 -3.07 0.54 -8.02
C MET A 227 -3.03 0.34 -9.54
N LYS A 228 -2.99 1.45 -10.28
CA LYS A 228 -2.93 1.51 -11.74
C LYS A 228 -1.74 2.37 -12.16
N THR A 229 -1.10 1.99 -13.27
CA THR A 229 -0.02 2.75 -13.88
C THR A 229 -0.58 3.84 -14.79
N LEU A 230 0.03 5.03 -14.77
CA LEU A 230 -0.37 6.15 -15.61
C LEU A 230 0.10 5.95 -17.07
N PRO A 231 -0.68 6.43 -18.06
CA PRO A 231 -1.94 7.15 -17.91
C PRO A 231 -3.15 6.22 -17.65
N VAL A 232 -4.19 6.78 -17.02
CA VAL A 232 -5.46 6.11 -16.76
C VAL A 232 -6.59 6.90 -17.42
N GLN A 233 -7.50 6.20 -18.10
CA GLN A 233 -8.73 6.75 -18.67
C GLN A 233 -9.93 5.98 -18.11
N LEU A 234 -10.79 6.67 -17.37
CA LEU A 234 -12.04 6.12 -16.85
C LEU A 234 -13.22 6.74 -17.57
N GLN A 235 -14.34 6.03 -17.57
CA GLN A 235 -15.59 6.49 -18.16
C GLN A 235 -15.39 7.06 -19.57
N LEU A 236 -14.64 6.31 -20.39
CA LEU A 236 -14.38 6.62 -21.80
C LEU A 236 -13.67 7.96 -21.99
N GLY A 237 -12.69 8.22 -21.11
CA GLY A 237 -11.92 9.46 -21.11
C GLY A 237 -12.60 10.65 -20.44
N ALA A 238 -13.78 10.47 -19.82
CA ALA A 238 -14.38 11.53 -19.00
C ALA A 238 -13.55 11.86 -17.76
N VAL A 239 -12.74 10.89 -17.28
CA VAL A 239 -11.70 11.12 -16.28
C VAL A 239 -10.38 10.66 -16.87
N ARG A 240 -9.40 11.55 -16.94
CA ARG A 240 -8.05 11.26 -17.38
C ARG A 240 -7.10 11.53 -16.24
N VAL A 241 -6.25 10.57 -15.93
CA VAL A 241 -5.19 10.72 -14.94
C VAL A 241 -3.85 10.50 -15.62
N TYR A 242 -2.95 11.48 -15.52
CA TYR A 242 -1.68 11.47 -16.23
C TYR A 242 -0.60 12.23 -15.46
N GLN A 243 0.66 11.96 -15.80
CA GLN A 243 1.78 12.70 -15.23
C GLN A 243 1.87 14.08 -15.91
N SER A 244 1.91 15.15 -15.11
CA SER A 244 2.03 16.54 -15.55
C SER A 244 3.16 17.22 -14.78
N GLY A 245 4.34 17.33 -15.41
CA GLY A 245 5.55 17.81 -14.74
C GLY A 245 5.90 16.96 -13.50
N VAL A 246 6.13 17.62 -12.37
CA VAL A 246 6.33 16.97 -11.06
C VAL A 246 5.05 16.46 -10.40
N ALA A 247 3.88 16.69 -10.98
CA ALA A 247 2.60 16.30 -10.39
C ALA A 247 1.90 15.18 -11.16
N VAL A 248 1.00 14.50 -10.48
CA VAL A 248 -0.05 13.73 -11.13
C VAL A 248 -1.26 14.64 -11.28
N ALA A 249 -1.83 14.70 -12.49
CA ALA A 249 -3.02 15.46 -12.80
C ALA A 249 -4.20 14.52 -13.04
N LEU A 250 -5.34 14.80 -12.40
CA LEU A 250 -6.64 14.24 -12.70
C LEU A 250 -7.47 15.33 -13.36
N GLU A 251 -7.90 15.09 -14.60
CA GLU A 251 -8.68 16.02 -15.41
C GLU A 251 -10.01 15.38 -15.81
N THR A 252 -11.10 16.14 -15.70
CA THR A 252 -12.43 15.68 -16.12
C THR A 252 -12.91 16.39 -17.38
N ASP A 253 -13.87 15.78 -18.07
CA ASP A 253 -14.51 16.35 -19.27
C ASP A 253 -15.40 17.58 -18.99
N PHE A 254 -15.70 17.86 -17.72
CA PHE A 254 -16.39 19.07 -17.28
C PHE A 254 -15.44 20.15 -16.72
N GLY A 255 -14.13 19.94 -16.79
CA GLY A 255 -13.13 20.97 -16.48
C GLY A 255 -12.61 21.01 -15.04
N LEU A 256 -12.92 20.02 -14.19
CA LEU A 256 -12.22 19.85 -12.92
C LEU A 256 -10.79 19.38 -13.21
N LEU A 257 -9.81 20.11 -12.67
CA LEU A 257 -8.40 19.72 -12.72
C LEU A 257 -7.84 19.67 -11.30
N VAL A 258 -7.46 18.48 -10.85
CA VAL A 258 -6.79 18.26 -9.57
C VAL A 258 -5.35 17.87 -9.84
N THR A 259 -4.39 18.56 -9.25
CA THR A 259 -2.97 18.17 -9.32
C THR A 259 -2.41 17.92 -7.93
N TYR A 260 -1.53 16.92 -7.81
CA TYR A 260 -0.79 16.64 -6.59
C TYR A 260 0.65 16.24 -6.91
N ASP A 261 1.63 16.88 -6.27
CA ASP A 261 3.05 16.63 -6.49
C ASP A 261 3.60 15.39 -5.75
N GLY A 262 2.72 14.65 -5.06
CA GLY A 262 3.11 13.49 -4.27
C GLY A 262 3.81 13.86 -2.97
N GLN A 263 3.91 15.14 -2.59
CA GLN A 263 4.67 15.58 -1.44
C GLN A 263 4.03 16.69 -0.61
N HIS A 264 3.82 17.87 -1.15
CA HIS A 264 3.50 19.06 -0.35
C HIS A 264 2.62 20.06 -1.07
N TYR A 265 2.26 19.86 -2.33
CA TYR A 265 1.47 20.81 -3.11
C TYR A 265 0.34 20.07 -3.82
N ALA A 266 -0.89 20.52 -3.57
CA ALA A 266 -2.05 20.14 -4.34
C ALA A 266 -2.78 21.39 -4.85
N SER A 267 -3.36 21.30 -6.05
CA SER A 267 -4.25 22.33 -6.58
C SER A 267 -5.55 21.72 -7.07
N ILE A 268 -6.62 22.48 -6.94
CA ILE A 268 -7.96 22.15 -7.43
C ILE A 268 -8.40 23.34 -8.27
N SER A 269 -8.55 23.17 -9.57
CA SER A 269 -9.07 24.20 -10.48
C SER A 269 -10.49 23.83 -10.91
N LEU A 270 -11.39 24.81 -10.80
CA LEU A 270 -12.80 24.67 -11.17
C LEU A 270 -13.21 25.72 -12.21
N PRO A 271 -14.08 25.34 -13.17
CA PRO A 271 -14.70 26.28 -14.08
C PRO A 271 -15.80 27.09 -13.38
N SER A 272 -16.10 28.27 -13.94
CA SER A 272 -17.12 29.20 -13.44
C SER A 272 -18.55 28.65 -13.43
N SER A 273 -18.81 27.49 -14.03
CA SER A 273 -20.07 26.77 -13.88
C SER A 273 -20.33 26.29 -12.44
N TYR A 274 -19.28 26.19 -11.60
CA TYR A 274 -19.37 25.89 -10.17
C TYR A 274 -19.45 27.15 -9.28
N PHE A 275 -19.49 28.35 -9.86
CA PHE A 275 -19.55 29.60 -9.10
C PHE A 275 -20.73 29.61 -8.12
N ASN A 276 -20.49 30.03 -6.88
CA ASN A 276 -21.38 29.99 -5.71
C ASN A 276 -21.77 28.59 -5.21
N ASN A 277 -21.32 27.48 -5.81
CA ASN A 277 -21.88 26.15 -5.55
C ASN A 277 -20.96 25.22 -4.75
N THR A 278 -19.78 25.67 -4.33
CA THR A 278 -18.81 24.82 -3.62
C THR A 278 -18.87 24.99 -2.10
N CYS A 279 -18.35 24.01 -1.38
CA CYS A 279 -18.03 24.09 0.05
C CYS A 279 -16.91 23.12 0.40
N GLY A 280 -16.36 23.31 1.59
CA GLY A 280 -15.16 22.65 2.08
C GLY A 280 -14.11 23.70 2.44
N LEU A 281 -12.90 23.24 2.71
CA LEU A 281 -11.77 24.11 3.05
C LEU A 281 -11.34 25.07 1.94
N CYS A 282 -11.75 24.84 0.69
CA CYS A 282 -11.48 25.73 -0.44
C CYS A 282 -12.50 26.87 -0.61
N GLY A 283 -13.49 26.98 0.28
CA GLY A 283 -14.46 28.08 0.25
C GLY A 283 -15.66 27.83 -0.66
N ASN A 284 -16.44 28.88 -0.88
CA ASN A 284 -17.74 28.82 -1.57
C ASN A 284 -17.71 29.26 -3.06
N TYR A 285 -16.55 29.76 -3.51
CA TYR A 285 -16.28 30.21 -4.86
C TYR A 285 -17.25 31.29 -5.36
N ASN A 286 -17.28 32.43 -4.67
CA ASN A 286 -18.19 33.56 -4.95
C ASN A 286 -17.49 34.91 -5.20
N ASP A 287 -16.16 34.91 -5.32
CA ASP A 287 -15.26 36.08 -5.35
C ASP A 287 -15.21 36.94 -4.07
N ASP A 288 -15.67 36.44 -2.92
CA ASP A 288 -15.59 37.12 -1.63
C ASP A 288 -14.76 36.33 -0.61
N PRO A 289 -13.44 36.58 -0.48
CA PRO A 289 -12.60 35.87 0.48
C PRO A 289 -13.00 36.10 1.95
N ALA A 290 -13.88 37.06 2.25
CA ALA A 290 -14.30 37.33 3.63
C ALA A 290 -15.32 36.30 4.15
N ASP A 291 -16.02 35.57 3.28
CA ASP A 291 -17.03 34.58 3.66
C ASP A 291 -16.63 33.11 3.38
N ASP A 292 -15.39 32.92 2.92
CA ASP A 292 -14.75 31.62 2.77
C ASP A 292 -14.57 30.78 4.05
N PRO A 293 -14.42 31.33 5.28
CA PRO A 293 -14.32 30.51 6.48
C PRO A 293 -15.71 30.06 6.95
N VAL A 294 -16.48 29.45 6.05
CA VAL A 294 -17.85 28.97 6.29
C VAL A 294 -17.86 27.54 6.82
N LEU A 295 -18.70 27.29 7.82
CA LEU A 295 -18.94 25.98 8.41
C LEU A 295 -20.01 25.21 7.62
N PRO A 296 -20.16 23.88 7.82
CA PRO A 296 -21.20 23.09 7.14
C PRO A 296 -22.64 23.56 7.37
N ASP A 297 -22.90 24.32 8.45
CA ASP A 297 -24.22 24.88 8.76
C ASP A 297 -24.48 26.27 8.14
N GLY A 298 -23.48 26.82 7.42
CA GLY A 298 -23.53 28.12 6.75
C GLY A 298 -23.13 29.31 7.63
N SER A 299 -22.75 29.09 8.89
CA SER A 299 -22.19 30.15 9.74
C SER A 299 -20.69 30.34 9.50
N LEU A 300 -20.15 31.51 9.87
CA LEU A 300 -18.70 31.77 9.77
C LEU A 300 -17.98 31.22 11.00
N ALA A 301 -16.85 30.55 10.77
CA ALA A 301 -15.99 30.03 11.82
C ALA A 301 -15.37 31.16 12.64
N GLU A 302 -15.30 30.98 13.96
CA GLU A 302 -14.61 31.91 14.87
C GLU A 302 -13.09 31.68 14.90
N SER A 303 -12.64 30.51 14.45
CA SER A 303 -11.21 30.15 14.39
C SER A 303 -10.87 29.18 13.26
N VAL A 304 -9.60 29.13 12.86
CA VAL A 304 -9.12 28.21 11.81
C VAL A 304 -9.21 26.73 12.23
N VAL A 305 -9.08 26.43 13.52
CA VAL A 305 -9.25 25.05 14.03
C VAL A 305 -10.70 24.62 13.99
N GLU A 306 -11.63 25.52 14.30
CA GLU A 306 -13.06 25.25 14.14
C GLU A 306 -13.41 25.03 12.67
N LEU A 307 -12.93 25.90 11.77
CA LEU A 307 -13.10 25.74 10.34
C LEU A 307 -12.60 24.37 9.87
N GLY A 308 -11.34 24.05 10.15
CA GLY A 308 -10.71 22.80 9.77
C GLY A 308 -11.39 21.56 10.34
N GLY A 309 -11.67 21.55 11.64
CA GLY A 309 -12.34 20.43 12.31
C GLY A 309 -13.77 20.21 11.84
N SER A 310 -14.48 21.26 11.42
CA SER A 310 -15.85 21.15 10.91
C SER A 310 -15.94 20.44 9.56
N TRP A 311 -14.85 20.48 8.76
CA TRP A 311 -14.75 19.86 7.44
C TRP A 311 -13.98 18.53 7.45
N ARG A 312 -13.85 17.89 8.62
CA ARG A 312 -13.23 16.57 8.75
C ARG A 312 -14.04 15.50 8.02
N ALA A 313 -13.37 14.76 7.14
CA ALA A 313 -13.92 13.62 6.42
C ALA A 313 -13.79 12.32 7.22
N GLU A 314 -14.38 11.22 6.73
CA GLU A 314 -14.21 9.91 7.35
C GLU A 314 -12.75 9.48 7.28
N ASP A 315 -12.11 9.31 8.44
CA ASP A 315 -10.72 8.88 8.54
C ASP A 315 -10.60 7.63 9.41
N THR A 316 -9.99 6.59 8.85
CA THR A 316 -9.63 5.36 9.56
C THR A 316 -8.51 5.56 10.59
N ASP A 317 -7.73 6.64 10.45
CA ASP A 317 -6.71 7.03 11.41
C ASP A 317 -7.33 7.82 12.58
N TRP A 318 -7.74 7.07 13.59
CA TRP A 318 -8.27 7.61 14.83
C TRP A 318 -7.26 8.47 15.63
N ARG A 319 -5.97 8.51 15.26
CA ARG A 319 -4.93 9.34 15.93
C ARG A 319 -4.84 10.76 15.41
N CYS A 320 -5.49 11.04 14.29
CA CYS A 320 -5.42 12.36 13.72
C CYS A 320 -6.14 13.39 14.62
N THR A 321 -5.62 14.61 14.63
CA THR A 321 -6.11 15.76 15.41
C THR A 321 -6.41 16.93 14.50
N ASP A 322 -7.33 17.82 14.91
CA ASP A 322 -7.65 19.06 14.19
C ASP A 322 -6.61 20.16 14.41
N GLY A 323 -5.36 19.77 14.69
CA GLY A 323 -4.23 20.68 14.83
C GLY A 323 -4.25 21.53 16.11
N CYS A 324 -3.52 22.63 16.07
CA CYS A 324 -3.34 23.58 17.17
C CYS A 324 -4.01 24.93 16.86
N ALA A 325 -4.67 25.51 17.88
CA ALA A 325 -5.51 26.70 17.73
C ALA A 325 -4.73 28.00 17.46
N GLN A 326 -3.52 28.16 18.02
CA GLN A 326 -2.59 29.30 17.82
C GLN A 326 -1.13 28.93 18.18
N ASN A 327 -0.13 29.61 17.61
CA ASN A 327 1.30 29.47 17.89
C ASN A 327 1.90 28.06 17.67
N CYS A 328 1.51 27.36 16.61
CA CYS A 328 2.11 26.07 16.24
C CYS A 328 3.61 26.19 15.87
N SER A 329 3.99 27.34 15.31
CA SER A 329 5.38 27.76 15.11
C SER A 329 5.68 29.03 15.91
N VAL A 330 6.82 29.05 16.61
CA VAL A 330 7.30 30.23 17.34
C VAL A 330 8.64 30.61 16.73
N CYS A 331 8.64 31.68 15.94
CA CYS A 331 9.85 32.32 15.44
C CYS A 331 10.21 33.50 16.34
N ASP A 332 11.46 33.58 16.78
CA ASP A 332 11.93 34.84 17.33
C ASP A 332 12.14 35.85 16.18
N PRO A 333 12.00 37.17 16.44
CA PRO A 333 12.06 38.19 15.39
C PRO A 333 13.38 38.22 14.59
N ILE A 334 14.49 37.74 15.17
CA ILE A 334 15.80 37.73 14.49
C ILE A 334 15.82 36.61 13.46
N THR A 335 15.37 35.42 13.85
CA THR A 335 15.24 34.27 12.95
C THR A 335 14.22 34.54 11.84
N GLU A 336 13.10 35.16 12.17
CA GLU A 336 12.08 35.56 11.20
C GLU A 336 12.65 36.53 10.15
N ALA A 337 13.32 37.61 10.60
CA ALA A 337 13.97 38.58 9.72
C ALA A 337 15.08 37.96 8.85
N PHE A 338 15.74 36.90 9.33
CA PHE A 338 16.73 36.16 8.56
C PHE A 338 16.10 35.42 7.37
N TYR A 339 14.97 34.74 7.56
CA TYR A 339 14.29 34.02 6.47
C TYR A 339 13.62 34.94 5.44
N PHE A 340 13.29 36.19 5.79
CA PHE A 340 12.83 37.20 4.83
C PHE A 340 13.90 37.66 3.82
N ARG A 341 15.17 37.29 4.02
CA ARG A 341 16.25 37.67 3.10
C ARG A 341 16.11 37.00 1.73
N SER A 342 16.72 37.60 0.71
CA SER A 342 16.62 37.16 -0.69
C SER A 342 17.29 35.81 -1.00
N ASP A 343 18.16 35.32 -0.12
CA ASP A 343 18.77 34.00 -0.18
C ASP A 343 17.87 32.88 0.39
N TYR A 344 16.72 33.25 0.97
CA TYR A 344 15.69 32.37 1.53
C TYR A 344 14.31 32.73 0.91
N CYS A 345 13.29 32.94 1.74
CA CYS A 345 11.91 33.20 1.30
C CYS A 345 11.77 34.53 0.55
N GLY A 346 12.67 35.49 0.78
CA GLY A 346 12.70 36.75 0.04
C GLY A 346 12.97 36.59 -1.45
N LEU A 347 13.44 35.43 -1.92
CA LEU A 347 13.60 35.14 -3.36
C LEU A 347 12.25 35.26 -4.11
N ILE A 348 11.16 34.84 -3.48
CA ILE A 348 9.79 34.88 -4.01
C ILE A 348 9.38 36.33 -4.33
N ASN A 349 9.76 37.29 -3.47
CA ASN A 349 9.39 38.70 -3.60
C ASN A 349 10.42 39.56 -4.34
N LYS A 350 11.52 38.98 -4.82
CA LYS A 350 12.64 39.72 -5.40
C LYS A 350 12.24 40.35 -6.74
N THR A 351 12.33 41.68 -6.84
CA THR A 351 11.89 42.47 -8.01
C THR A 351 12.71 42.22 -9.28
N ASP A 352 13.99 41.87 -9.14
CA ASP A 352 14.89 41.43 -10.20
C ASP A 352 15.16 39.92 -10.17
N GLY A 353 14.24 39.16 -9.56
CA GLY A 353 14.34 37.71 -9.37
C GLY A 353 13.71 36.87 -10.49
N PRO A 354 13.72 35.53 -10.33
CA PRO A 354 13.18 34.61 -11.32
C PRO A 354 11.65 34.70 -11.47
N PHE A 355 10.95 35.22 -10.44
CA PHE A 355 9.50 35.34 -10.38
C PHE A 355 8.96 36.75 -10.67
N ARG A 356 9.82 37.68 -11.13
CA ARG A 356 9.46 39.09 -11.32
C ARG A 356 8.19 39.31 -12.16
N ASP A 357 7.98 38.45 -13.17
CA ASP A 357 6.87 38.55 -14.12
C ASP A 357 5.56 38.03 -13.47
N CYS A 358 5.66 37.12 -12.49
CA CYS A 358 4.51 36.58 -11.76
C CYS A 358 4.00 37.50 -10.66
N ARG A 359 4.87 38.30 -10.04
CA ARG A 359 4.48 39.23 -8.97
C ARG A 359 3.34 40.19 -9.36
N ALA A 360 3.19 40.49 -10.64
CA ALA A 360 2.11 41.34 -11.14
C ALA A 360 0.75 40.62 -11.24
N VAL A 361 0.75 39.29 -11.16
CA VAL A 361 -0.41 38.40 -11.36
C VAL A 361 -0.78 37.70 -10.06
N VAL A 362 0.20 37.15 -9.33
CA VAL A 362 0.02 36.48 -8.03
C VAL A 362 0.78 37.25 -6.97
N ASP A 363 0.06 37.73 -5.95
CA ASP A 363 0.68 38.43 -4.82
C ASP A 363 1.64 37.49 -4.07
N PRO A 364 2.97 37.78 -4.04
CA PRO A 364 3.93 36.93 -3.35
C PRO A 364 3.78 36.96 -1.83
N THR A 365 3.05 37.92 -1.26
CA THR A 365 2.97 38.17 0.18
C THR A 365 2.58 36.90 0.94
N ALA A 366 1.47 36.27 0.55
CA ALA A 366 0.98 35.03 1.14
C ALA A 366 2.05 33.92 1.14
N PHE A 367 2.71 33.70 0.00
CA PHE A 367 3.71 32.65 -0.19
C PHE A 367 5.01 32.94 0.59
N VAL A 368 5.43 34.21 0.69
CA VAL A 368 6.60 34.60 1.46
C VAL A 368 6.37 34.37 2.95
N TYR A 369 5.22 34.81 3.49
CA TYR A 369 4.89 34.60 4.90
C TYR A 369 4.75 33.12 5.24
N SER A 370 4.09 32.36 4.36
CA SER A 370 4.00 30.89 4.45
C SER A 370 5.38 30.23 4.48
N CYS A 371 6.27 30.62 3.55
CA CYS A 371 7.66 30.14 3.53
C CYS A 371 8.42 30.47 4.83
N VAL A 372 8.27 31.67 5.37
CA VAL A 372 8.92 32.05 6.64
C VAL A 372 8.37 31.20 7.78
N TYR A 373 7.05 31.00 7.81
CA TYR A 373 6.39 30.14 8.79
C TYR A 373 6.94 28.71 8.76
N ASP A 374 6.97 28.09 7.58
CA ASP A 374 7.54 26.77 7.32
C ASP A 374 8.99 26.64 7.84
N MET A 375 9.82 27.65 7.55
CA MET A 375 11.24 27.69 7.91
C MET A 375 11.47 27.92 9.42
N CYS A 376 10.53 28.56 10.10
CA CYS A 376 10.55 28.72 11.55
C CYS A 376 10.25 27.39 12.28
N SER A 377 9.39 26.54 11.70
CA SER A 377 9.09 25.19 12.17
C SER A 377 10.24 24.20 11.88
N ASN A 378 10.86 24.31 10.71
CA ASN A 378 11.82 23.34 10.17
C ASN A 378 13.22 23.94 9.93
N ARG A 379 13.80 24.53 10.98
CA ARG A 379 15.05 25.33 10.92
C ARG A 379 16.13 24.76 9.99
N ASP A 380 16.61 25.60 9.06
CA ASP A 380 17.67 25.31 8.09
C ASP A 380 17.45 24.08 7.17
N ASN A 381 16.21 23.61 7.03
CA ASN A 381 15.89 22.57 6.04
C ASN A 381 15.73 23.17 4.64
N ILE A 382 16.78 23.03 3.82
CA ILE A 382 16.75 23.47 2.41
C ILE A 382 15.56 22.87 1.63
N THR A 383 15.12 21.66 1.97
CA THR A 383 13.97 21.01 1.32
C THR A 383 12.71 21.83 1.51
N THR A 384 12.44 22.26 2.74
CA THR A 384 11.27 23.09 3.09
C THR A 384 11.28 24.41 2.33
N LEU A 385 12.43 25.10 2.29
CA LEU A 385 12.59 26.31 1.49
C LEU A 385 12.28 26.06 0.01
N CYS A 386 12.82 24.99 -0.57
CA CYS A 386 12.61 24.65 -1.97
C CYS A 386 11.15 24.33 -2.28
N GLN A 387 10.46 23.66 -1.36
CA GLN A 387 9.03 23.34 -1.47
C GLN A 387 8.19 24.63 -1.48
N ALA A 388 8.46 25.57 -0.57
CA ALA A 388 7.75 26.84 -0.53
C ALA A 388 7.99 27.69 -1.80
N ILE A 389 9.23 27.71 -2.33
CA ILE A 389 9.53 28.39 -3.59
C ILE A 389 8.85 27.70 -4.78
N GLN A 390 8.85 26.36 -4.81
CA GLN A 390 8.16 25.57 -5.84
C GLN A 390 6.65 25.83 -5.84
N ALA A 391 6.01 25.96 -4.67
CA ALA A 391 4.59 26.25 -4.58
C ALA A 391 4.21 27.57 -5.28
N TYR A 392 5.01 28.63 -5.11
CA TYR A 392 4.80 29.88 -5.82
C TYR A 392 5.05 29.72 -7.33
N ALA A 393 6.13 29.02 -7.70
CA ALA A 393 6.44 28.74 -9.10
C ALA A 393 5.27 28.04 -9.82
N LEU A 394 4.70 26.99 -9.20
CA LEU A 394 3.57 26.23 -9.74
C LEU A 394 2.29 27.07 -9.83
N ALA A 395 1.99 27.88 -8.80
CA ALA A 395 0.84 28.79 -8.84
C ALA A 395 0.95 29.82 -9.99
N CYS A 396 2.15 30.33 -10.25
CA CYS A 396 2.41 31.22 -11.38
C CYS A 396 2.24 30.52 -12.74
N GLN A 397 2.77 29.30 -12.85
CA GLN A 397 2.71 28.52 -14.09
C GLN A 397 1.29 28.09 -14.44
N ALA A 398 0.46 27.78 -13.44
CA ALA A 398 -0.96 27.49 -13.64
C ALA A 398 -1.72 28.65 -14.32
N LEU A 399 -1.24 29.90 -14.17
CA LEU A 399 -1.77 31.09 -14.82
C LEU A 399 -1.04 31.46 -16.12
N GLY A 400 -0.19 30.58 -16.65
CA GLY A 400 0.54 30.82 -17.90
C GLY A 400 1.72 31.78 -17.77
N VAL A 401 2.12 32.17 -16.56
CA VAL A 401 3.25 33.09 -16.38
C VAL A 401 4.57 32.35 -16.60
N THR A 402 5.44 32.94 -17.43
CA THR A 402 6.78 32.39 -17.68
C THR A 402 7.68 32.58 -16.46
N ILE A 403 8.20 31.47 -15.91
CA ILE A 403 9.16 31.46 -14.82
C ILE A 403 10.58 31.29 -15.35
N ARG A 404 11.52 32.10 -14.85
CA ARG A 404 12.95 31.99 -15.19
C ARG A 404 13.61 30.89 -14.33
N PRO A 405 14.75 30.31 -14.77
CA PRO A 405 15.45 29.30 -13.99
C PRO A 405 15.75 29.78 -12.56
N TRP A 406 15.20 29.08 -11.57
CA TRP A 406 15.36 29.36 -10.15
C TRP A 406 16.13 28.25 -9.40
N ARG A 407 16.11 27.02 -9.93
CA ARG A 407 16.93 25.89 -9.44
C ARG A 407 18.33 25.89 -10.04
N SER A 408 19.28 25.35 -9.27
CA SER A 408 20.65 25.09 -9.72
C SER A 408 21.18 23.78 -9.13
N ARG A 409 22.37 23.34 -9.56
CA ARG A 409 23.00 22.12 -9.01
C ARG A 409 23.26 22.19 -7.50
N THR A 410 23.38 23.39 -6.93
CA THR A 410 23.68 23.62 -5.51
C THR A 410 22.50 24.23 -4.74
N PHE A 411 21.39 24.54 -5.41
CA PHE A 411 20.22 25.17 -4.79
C PHE A 411 18.95 24.56 -5.36
N CYS A 412 18.21 23.86 -4.51
CA CYS A 412 16.94 23.20 -4.87
C CYS A 412 17.06 22.27 -6.08
N ALA A 413 18.15 21.50 -6.21
CA ALA A 413 18.32 20.57 -7.32
C ALA A 413 17.18 19.54 -7.38
N LEU A 414 16.68 19.29 -8.59
CA LEU A 414 15.67 18.26 -8.87
C LEU A 414 16.32 17.14 -9.69
N SER A 415 16.15 15.90 -9.24
CA SER A 415 16.66 14.71 -9.91
C SER A 415 15.60 14.09 -10.80
N CYS A 416 15.95 13.80 -12.05
CA CYS A 416 15.06 13.16 -13.01
C CYS A 416 15.42 11.69 -13.25
N PRO A 417 14.45 10.84 -13.62
CA PRO A 417 14.69 9.46 -14.02
C PRO A 417 15.67 9.34 -15.20
N GLU A 418 16.18 8.13 -15.43
CA GLU A 418 16.99 7.85 -16.62
C GLU A 418 16.26 8.23 -17.92
N TYR A 419 17.02 8.69 -18.90
CA TYR A 419 16.52 9.16 -20.21
C TYR A 419 15.56 10.35 -20.13
N SER A 420 15.75 11.20 -19.12
CA SER A 420 15.03 12.44 -18.95
C SER A 420 15.90 13.52 -18.29
N HIS A 421 15.50 14.78 -18.45
CA HIS A 421 16.19 15.93 -17.87
C HIS A 421 15.20 16.95 -17.30
N TYR A 422 15.65 17.68 -16.29
CA TYR A 422 14.85 18.75 -15.67
C TYR A 422 14.68 19.92 -16.62
N GLN A 423 13.46 20.44 -16.70
CA GLN A 423 13.18 21.78 -17.22
C GLN A 423 12.19 22.52 -16.34
N VAL A 424 12.35 23.84 -16.27
CA VAL A 424 11.40 24.72 -15.57
C VAL A 424 10.03 24.74 -16.26
N CYS A 425 9.95 24.43 -17.55
CA CYS A 425 8.75 24.57 -18.36
C CYS A 425 8.67 23.37 -19.32
N THR A 426 8.08 22.27 -18.84
CA THR A 426 7.76 21.07 -19.61
C THR A 426 6.30 21.11 -20.08
N SER A 427 5.95 20.34 -21.11
CA SER A 427 4.54 20.21 -21.49
C SER A 427 3.76 19.60 -20.31
N ALA A 428 2.63 20.22 -19.94
CA ALA A 428 1.71 19.64 -18.96
C ALA A 428 1.06 18.35 -19.45
N CYS A 429 1.03 18.10 -20.76
CA CYS A 429 0.52 16.90 -21.39
C CYS A 429 1.65 16.18 -22.15
N PRO A 430 2.63 15.57 -21.45
CA PRO A 430 3.79 14.97 -22.08
C PRO A 430 3.41 13.79 -22.97
N ALA A 431 4.22 13.52 -24.00
CA ALA A 431 4.04 12.34 -24.84
C ALA A 431 4.23 11.08 -24.00
N SER A 432 3.25 10.19 -24.05
CA SER A 432 3.24 8.92 -23.34
C SER A 432 3.11 7.76 -24.33
N CYS A 433 3.33 6.53 -23.85
CA CYS A 433 3.11 5.33 -24.65
C CYS A 433 1.67 5.17 -25.15
N SER A 434 0.68 5.67 -24.41
CA SER A 434 -0.74 5.65 -24.82
C SER A 434 -1.10 6.80 -25.76
N ASP A 435 -0.45 7.97 -25.62
CA ASP A 435 -0.68 9.10 -26.53
C ASP A 435 0.61 9.88 -26.79
N LEU A 436 1.18 9.65 -27.98
CA LEU A 436 2.39 10.31 -28.45
C LEU A 436 2.14 11.73 -28.95
N THR A 437 0.88 12.08 -29.20
CA THR A 437 0.46 13.36 -29.76
C THR A 437 -0.09 14.31 -28.71
N ALA A 438 -0.22 13.89 -27.46
CA ALA A 438 -0.70 14.69 -26.33
C ALA A 438 -0.06 16.11 -26.26
N PRO A 439 1.26 16.30 -26.50
CA PRO A 439 1.85 17.64 -26.46
C PRO A 439 1.32 18.60 -27.54
N LEU A 440 0.82 18.10 -28.68
CA LEU A 440 0.37 18.93 -29.80
C LEU A 440 -0.99 19.59 -29.54
N TYR A 441 -1.79 19.02 -28.64
CA TYR A 441 -3.15 19.46 -28.33
C TYR A 441 -3.30 19.88 -26.87
N CYS A 442 -2.19 20.03 -26.15
CA CYS A 442 -2.21 20.46 -24.76
C CYS A 442 -2.65 21.92 -24.67
N VAL A 443 -3.80 22.17 -24.05
CA VAL A 443 -4.34 23.51 -23.81
C VAL A 443 -3.84 24.12 -22.50
N HIS A 444 -3.17 23.32 -21.68
CA HIS A 444 -2.65 23.73 -20.38
C HIS A 444 -1.29 24.41 -20.50
N PRO A 445 -1.02 25.46 -19.71
CA PRO A 445 0.32 26.03 -19.59
C PRO A 445 1.40 25.01 -19.27
N CYS A 446 2.65 25.32 -19.60
CA CYS A 446 3.76 24.47 -19.21
C CYS A 446 3.93 24.44 -17.69
N THR A 447 4.45 23.32 -17.19
CA THR A 447 4.69 23.10 -15.76
C THR A 447 6.12 22.61 -15.52
N GLU A 448 6.67 22.90 -14.35
CA GLU A 448 7.99 22.44 -13.94
C GLU A 448 8.03 20.90 -13.83
N GLY A 449 9.08 20.27 -14.35
CA GLY A 449 9.21 18.81 -14.27
C GLY A 449 10.36 18.20 -15.05
N CYS A 450 10.28 16.88 -15.21
CA CYS A 450 11.24 16.09 -15.99
C CYS A 450 10.68 15.84 -17.39
N GLN A 451 11.45 16.21 -18.41
CA GLN A 451 11.12 15.96 -19.80
C GLN A 451 11.93 14.77 -20.32
N CYS A 452 11.25 13.80 -20.92
CA CYS A 452 11.93 12.69 -21.59
C CYS A 452 12.86 13.20 -22.70
N ASP A 453 14.02 12.56 -22.82
CA ASP A 453 14.99 12.86 -23.85
C ASP A 453 14.45 12.51 -25.25
N GLN A 454 15.05 13.09 -26.28
CA GLN A 454 14.64 12.84 -27.66
C GLN A 454 14.70 11.34 -27.99
N GLY A 455 13.58 10.78 -28.48
CA GLY A 455 13.44 9.36 -28.79
C GLY A 455 12.79 8.53 -27.68
N TYR A 456 12.56 9.13 -26.49
CA TYR A 456 11.92 8.49 -25.35
C TYR A 456 10.54 9.09 -25.06
N VAL A 457 9.67 8.27 -24.49
CA VAL A 457 8.28 8.61 -24.16
C VAL A 457 7.91 8.08 -22.79
N LEU A 458 6.90 8.67 -22.16
CA LEU A 458 6.54 8.33 -20.79
C LEU A 458 5.77 7.00 -20.71
N SER A 459 6.21 6.13 -19.80
CA SER A 459 5.55 4.89 -19.39
C SER A 459 5.50 4.86 -17.86
N GLY A 460 4.34 5.19 -17.27
CA GLY A 460 4.24 5.46 -15.84
C GLY A 460 5.10 6.64 -15.43
N SER A 461 6.17 6.40 -14.65
CA SER A 461 7.15 7.42 -14.22
C SER A 461 8.49 7.36 -14.94
N ARG A 462 8.63 6.48 -15.95
CA ARG A 462 9.90 6.25 -16.64
C ARG A 462 9.82 6.68 -18.09
N CYS A 463 10.94 7.13 -18.63
CA CYS A 463 11.09 7.38 -20.05
C CYS A 463 11.64 6.13 -20.72
N VAL A 464 10.91 5.59 -21.69
CA VAL A 464 11.24 4.36 -22.42
C VAL A 464 11.29 4.63 -23.92
N GLN A 465 11.97 3.77 -24.68
CA GLN A 465 11.90 3.83 -26.13
C GLN A 465 10.51 3.43 -26.61
N ARG A 466 10.15 3.87 -27.81
CA ARG A 466 8.81 3.62 -28.35
C ARG A 466 8.53 2.12 -28.58
N GLU A 467 9.54 1.34 -28.95
CA GLU A 467 9.43 -0.12 -29.05
C GLU A 467 9.20 -0.81 -27.69
N ASP A 468 9.56 -0.16 -26.59
CA ASP A 468 9.42 -0.67 -25.22
C ASP A 468 8.12 -0.22 -24.55
N CYS A 469 7.21 0.39 -25.32
CA CYS A 469 5.89 0.75 -24.83
C CYS A 469 5.04 -0.48 -24.51
N GLY A 470 4.23 -0.33 -23.46
CA GLY A 470 3.29 -1.34 -23.02
C GLY A 470 1.98 -1.36 -23.83
N CYS A 471 0.93 -1.82 -23.19
CA CYS A 471 -0.36 -2.11 -23.79
C CYS A 471 -1.45 -1.25 -23.16
N GLU A 472 -2.51 -0.98 -23.93
CA GLU A 472 -3.73 -0.35 -23.42
C GLU A 472 -4.85 -1.38 -23.41
N HIS A 473 -5.52 -1.52 -22.28
CA HIS A 473 -6.65 -2.45 -22.11
C HIS A 473 -7.72 -1.80 -21.24
N ASN A 474 -8.92 -1.62 -21.79
CA ASN A 474 -10.07 -0.99 -21.11
C ASN A 474 -9.75 0.38 -20.48
N GLY A 475 -9.00 1.23 -21.20
CA GLY A 475 -8.60 2.56 -20.72
C GLY A 475 -7.47 2.56 -19.67
N LEU A 476 -6.93 1.39 -19.32
CA LEU A 476 -5.80 1.25 -18.41
C LEU A 476 -4.51 0.94 -19.18
N TYR A 477 -3.42 1.58 -18.77
CA TYR A 477 -2.09 1.32 -19.32
C TYR A 477 -1.34 0.27 -18.48
N TYR A 478 -0.77 -0.72 -19.18
CA TYR A 478 0.05 -1.78 -18.60
C TYR A 478 1.43 -1.77 -19.25
N PRO A 479 2.51 -1.51 -18.50
CA PRO A 479 3.88 -1.65 -18.99
C PRO A 479 4.18 -2.97 -19.71
N LEU A 480 5.16 -2.94 -20.61
CA LEU A 480 5.58 -4.12 -21.36
C LEU A 480 6.01 -5.26 -20.41
N ASN A 481 5.52 -6.47 -20.66
CA ASN A 481 5.66 -7.68 -19.84
C ASN A 481 4.89 -7.69 -18.51
N ASP A 482 4.07 -6.69 -18.21
CA ASP A 482 3.22 -6.74 -17.02
C ASP A 482 2.16 -7.85 -17.15
N THR A 483 1.91 -8.52 -16.02
CA THR A 483 0.84 -9.51 -15.87
C THR A 483 -0.22 -9.00 -14.92
N PHE A 484 -1.49 -9.15 -15.27
CA PHE A 484 -2.59 -8.63 -14.46
C PHE A 484 -3.83 -9.53 -14.53
N TRP A 485 -4.65 -9.45 -13.48
CA TRP A 485 -5.96 -10.10 -13.43
C TRP A 485 -7.05 -9.17 -13.96
N ALA A 486 -8.03 -9.74 -14.67
CA ALA A 486 -9.19 -9.03 -15.20
C ALA A 486 -10.48 -9.88 -15.12
N GLY A 487 -11.64 -9.23 -15.06
CA GLY A 487 -12.95 -9.87 -15.15
C GLY A 487 -13.37 -10.22 -16.59
N PRO A 488 -14.39 -11.07 -16.79
CA PRO A 488 -14.82 -11.53 -18.12
C PRO A 488 -15.39 -10.41 -19.01
N SER A 489 -15.94 -9.35 -18.40
CA SER A 489 -16.48 -8.15 -19.05
C SER A 489 -15.60 -6.91 -18.85
N GLY A 490 -14.40 -7.06 -18.28
CA GLY A 490 -13.59 -5.93 -17.82
C GLY A 490 -14.07 -5.29 -16.51
N GLU A 491 -15.09 -5.86 -15.86
CA GLU A 491 -15.53 -5.46 -14.52
C GLU A 491 -14.44 -5.72 -13.47
N GLU A 492 -14.25 -4.75 -12.58
CA GLU A 492 -13.20 -4.78 -11.56
C GLU A 492 -13.56 -5.71 -10.40
N GLY A 493 -12.56 -6.45 -9.88
CA GLY A 493 -12.71 -7.27 -8.67
C GLY A 493 -12.84 -8.78 -8.91
N GLU A 494 -12.87 -9.25 -10.15
CA GLU A 494 -12.91 -10.68 -10.48
C GLU A 494 -11.60 -11.19 -11.11
N CYS A 495 -11.14 -12.36 -10.67
CA CYS A 495 -9.94 -13.02 -11.16
C CYS A 495 -10.36 -14.14 -12.13
N ALA A 496 -10.88 -13.75 -13.30
CA ALA A 496 -11.39 -14.68 -14.32
C ALA A 496 -10.45 -14.84 -15.52
N LEU A 497 -9.68 -13.79 -15.81
CA LEU A 497 -8.68 -13.74 -16.87
C LEU A 497 -7.34 -13.37 -16.26
N HIS A 498 -6.30 -14.12 -16.63
CA HIS A 498 -4.92 -13.74 -16.38
C HIS A 498 -4.30 -13.25 -17.69
N CYS A 499 -3.97 -11.97 -17.74
CA CYS A 499 -3.51 -11.28 -18.92
C CYS A 499 -2.01 -10.96 -18.84
N THR A 500 -1.38 -10.82 -19.99
CA THR A 500 0.02 -10.39 -20.12
C THR A 500 0.12 -9.37 -21.24
N CYS A 501 0.80 -8.26 -20.96
CA CYS A 501 1.14 -7.26 -21.97
C CYS A 501 2.38 -7.72 -22.75
N GLY A 502 2.19 -8.03 -24.03
CA GLY A 502 3.22 -8.43 -24.97
C GLY A 502 3.79 -7.27 -25.78
N PRO A 503 4.77 -7.56 -26.65
CA PRO A 503 5.35 -6.57 -27.55
C PRO A 503 4.32 -6.00 -28.52
N ALA A 504 4.58 -4.80 -29.05
CA ALA A 504 3.70 -4.09 -29.98
C ALA A 504 2.29 -3.78 -29.44
N GLY A 505 2.11 -3.78 -28.12
CA GLY A 505 0.84 -3.44 -27.45
C GLY A 505 -0.19 -4.58 -27.44
N GLU A 506 0.21 -5.81 -27.77
CA GLU A 506 -0.70 -6.96 -27.78
C GLU A 506 -0.98 -7.48 -26.36
N VAL A 507 -2.25 -7.61 -25.99
CA VAL A 507 -2.66 -8.18 -24.71
C VAL A 507 -3.13 -9.62 -24.93
N SER A 508 -2.45 -10.57 -24.29
CA SER A 508 -2.84 -11.98 -24.30
C SER A 508 -3.47 -12.37 -22.97
N CYS A 509 -4.76 -12.74 -22.98
CA CYS A 509 -5.50 -13.16 -21.79
C CYS A 509 -5.90 -14.64 -21.87
N PHE A 510 -5.82 -15.34 -20.74
CA PHE A 510 -6.22 -16.73 -20.61
C PHE A 510 -7.20 -16.89 -19.45
N ASN A 511 -8.22 -17.73 -19.63
CA ASN A 511 -9.13 -18.08 -18.54
C ASN A 511 -8.33 -18.72 -17.40
N ALA A 512 -8.42 -18.11 -16.23
CA ALA A 512 -7.78 -18.57 -15.01
C ALA A 512 -8.69 -18.23 -13.84
N SER A 513 -8.66 -19.04 -12.78
CA SER A 513 -9.38 -18.77 -11.54
C SER A 513 -8.45 -19.01 -10.37
N CYS A 514 -8.78 -18.40 -9.23
CA CYS A 514 -8.08 -18.67 -7.99
C CYS A 514 -8.16 -20.16 -7.63
N LYS A 515 -7.06 -20.69 -7.08
CA LYS A 515 -7.00 -22.10 -6.67
C LYS A 515 -7.85 -22.32 -5.42
N GLU A 516 -8.08 -23.59 -5.10
CA GLU A 516 -8.73 -23.95 -3.83
C GLU A 516 -7.96 -23.35 -2.64
N GLY A 517 -8.67 -22.64 -1.75
CA GLY A 517 -8.08 -21.91 -0.61
C GLY A 517 -7.69 -20.46 -0.90
N GLU A 518 -7.71 -20.03 -2.17
CA GLU A 518 -7.51 -18.64 -2.58
C GLU A 518 -8.85 -17.94 -2.85
N VAL A 519 -8.87 -16.63 -2.64
CA VAL A 519 -9.96 -15.71 -3.00
C VAL A 519 -9.39 -14.60 -3.87
N CYS A 520 -10.18 -14.15 -4.84
CA CYS A 520 -9.85 -12.96 -5.59
C CYS A 520 -10.09 -11.74 -4.70
N VAL A 521 -9.05 -10.98 -4.42
CA VAL A 521 -9.14 -9.76 -3.60
C VAL A 521 -8.04 -8.80 -3.99
N ALA A 522 -8.24 -7.51 -3.68
CA ALA A 522 -7.21 -6.50 -3.79
C ALA A 522 -6.31 -6.51 -2.54
N GLU A 523 -5.00 -6.69 -2.71
CA GLU A 523 -4.04 -6.58 -1.61
C GLU A 523 -2.92 -5.61 -1.95
N VAL A 524 -2.69 -4.63 -1.06
CA VAL A 524 -1.75 -3.53 -1.32
C VAL A 524 -2.09 -2.86 -2.68
N GLY A 525 -3.38 -2.83 -3.00
CA GLY A 525 -3.94 -2.34 -4.26
C GLY A 525 -3.68 -3.20 -5.50
N LEU A 526 -3.17 -4.42 -5.38
CA LEU A 526 -3.05 -5.32 -6.53
C LEU A 526 -4.17 -6.36 -6.49
N LEU A 527 -4.91 -6.48 -7.60
CA LEU A 527 -5.92 -7.53 -7.75
C LEU A 527 -5.21 -8.85 -8.04
N GLY A 528 -5.55 -9.88 -7.28
CA GLY A 528 -5.00 -11.20 -7.50
C GLY A 528 -5.66 -12.28 -6.66
N CYS A 529 -5.22 -13.51 -6.91
CA CYS A 529 -5.61 -14.66 -6.12
C CYS A 529 -4.71 -14.76 -4.90
N TYR A 530 -5.30 -14.50 -3.74
CA TYR A 530 -4.60 -14.55 -2.47
C TYR A 530 -5.26 -15.57 -1.55
N PRO A 531 -4.51 -16.25 -0.66
CA PRO A 531 -5.13 -17.19 0.28
C PRO A 531 -6.17 -16.47 1.14
N ARG A 532 -7.34 -17.08 1.37
CA ARG A 532 -8.52 -16.45 2.03
C ARG A 532 -8.21 -15.70 3.34
N ARG A 533 -8.05 -14.37 3.26
CA ARG A 533 -7.60 -13.49 4.35
C ARG A 533 -8.67 -13.19 5.37
N GLU A 534 -8.87 -14.11 6.30
CA GLU A 534 -8.86 -13.85 7.74
C GLU A 534 -9.23 -15.13 8.48
N GLY A 535 -8.25 -15.68 9.20
CA GLY A 535 -8.58 -16.59 10.29
C GLY A 535 -9.00 -15.73 11.46
N VAL A 536 -10.23 -15.90 11.95
CA VAL A 536 -10.66 -15.30 13.21
C VAL A 536 -10.78 -16.39 14.26
N CYS A 537 -9.92 -16.32 15.27
CA CYS A 537 -10.08 -17.10 16.48
C CYS A 537 -10.81 -16.25 17.53
N SER A 538 -11.98 -16.72 17.96
CA SER A 538 -12.83 -16.03 18.94
C SER A 538 -12.81 -16.78 20.27
N ILE A 539 -12.60 -16.04 21.35
CA ILE A 539 -12.49 -16.56 22.71
C ILE A 539 -13.45 -15.80 23.62
N THR A 540 -14.18 -16.55 24.46
CA THR A 540 -14.99 -16.02 25.56
C THR A 540 -14.59 -16.71 26.85
N GLN A 541 -14.13 -15.95 27.85
CA GLN A 541 -13.84 -16.41 29.23
C GLN A 541 -12.91 -17.64 29.36
N ASN A 542 -13.43 -18.84 29.09
CA ASN A 542 -12.81 -20.16 29.21
C ASN A 542 -13.10 -21.08 27.99
N SER A 543 -13.53 -20.51 26.86
CA SER A 543 -13.82 -21.25 25.65
C SER A 543 -13.26 -20.54 24.43
N VAL A 544 -12.64 -21.30 23.53
CA VAL A 544 -12.46 -20.91 22.13
C VAL A 544 -13.79 -21.23 21.46
N THR A 545 -14.55 -20.18 21.14
CA THR A 545 -15.86 -20.31 20.50
C THR A 545 -15.75 -20.64 19.02
N SER A 546 -14.63 -20.25 18.41
CA SER A 546 -14.23 -20.62 17.06
C SER A 546 -12.71 -20.55 16.98
N SER A 547 -12.04 -21.64 16.61
CA SER A 547 -10.66 -21.61 16.14
C SER A 547 -10.57 -20.89 14.80
N PHE A 548 -9.37 -20.75 14.24
CA PHE A 548 -9.22 -20.21 12.88
C PHE A 548 -9.96 -21.02 11.81
N ASP A 549 -10.18 -22.31 12.05
CA ASP A 549 -10.84 -23.24 11.13
C ASP A 549 -12.25 -23.64 11.60
N GLY A 550 -12.77 -23.01 12.67
CA GLY A 550 -14.15 -23.18 13.15
C GLY A 550 -14.37 -24.17 14.29
N THR A 551 -13.30 -24.68 14.92
CA THR A 551 -13.37 -25.64 16.02
C THR A 551 -13.75 -24.97 17.34
N PHE A 552 -14.67 -25.59 18.09
CA PHE A 552 -15.01 -25.18 19.45
C PHE A 552 -14.19 -25.96 20.48
N LEU A 553 -13.67 -25.27 21.51
CA LEU A 553 -12.88 -25.90 22.56
C LEU A 553 -13.10 -25.23 23.92
N LEU A 554 -13.29 -26.04 24.97
CA LEU A 554 -13.26 -25.60 26.37
C LEU A 554 -11.87 -25.80 26.96
N PHE A 555 -11.43 -24.85 27.78
CA PHE A 555 -10.16 -24.96 28.51
C PHE A 555 -10.28 -24.42 29.94
N PRO A 556 -9.56 -24.99 30.92
CA PRO A 556 -9.59 -24.51 32.30
C PRO A 556 -9.18 -23.03 32.42
N ASP A 557 -9.81 -22.27 33.31
CA ASP A 557 -9.47 -20.86 33.54
C ASP A 557 -8.45 -20.66 34.67
N ASP A 558 -7.99 -21.74 35.30
CA ASP A 558 -7.03 -21.74 36.42
C ASP A 558 -5.57 -21.61 35.98
N SER A 559 -5.32 -21.65 34.67
CA SER A 559 -3.98 -21.67 34.07
C SER A 559 -3.86 -20.68 32.91
N SER A 560 -2.62 -20.37 32.54
CA SER A 560 -2.29 -19.56 31.37
C SER A 560 -2.09 -20.46 30.14
N TYR A 561 -2.46 -19.98 28.95
CA TYR A 561 -2.40 -20.76 27.71
C TYR A 561 -1.87 -19.96 26.54
N TYR A 562 -1.19 -20.66 25.62
CA TYR A 562 -0.89 -20.14 24.29
C TYR A 562 -2.14 -20.28 23.41
N LEU A 563 -2.72 -19.13 23.04
CA LEU A 563 -3.82 -19.11 22.07
C LEU A 563 -3.28 -19.24 20.65
N LEU A 564 -2.22 -18.49 20.34
CA LEU A 564 -1.55 -18.48 19.05
C LEU A 564 -0.03 -18.51 19.24
N LYS A 565 0.64 -19.38 18.48
CA LYS A 565 2.08 -19.45 18.24
C LYS A 565 2.33 -19.78 16.78
N LEU A 566 3.55 -19.49 16.32
CA LEU A 566 4.05 -19.98 15.03
C LEU A 566 4.87 -21.26 15.24
N CYS A 567 4.44 -22.36 14.64
CA CYS A 567 5.11 -23.66 14.68
C CYS A 567 5.69 -24.08 13.32
N GLY A 568 5.36 -23.37 12.24
CA GLY A 568 5.92 -23.56 10.91
C GLY A 568 7.02 -22.54 10.55
N PRO A 569 7.72 -22.72 9.43
CA PRO A 569 8.68 -21.74 8.93
C PRO A 569 7.98 -20.41 8.61
N VAL A 570 8.47 -19.32 9.22
CA VAL A 570 7.92 -17.98 9.02
C VAL A 570 8.32 -17.44 7.64
N PRO A 571 7.40 -16.88 6.82
CA PRO A 571 7.74 -16.28 5.53
C PRO A 571 8.76 -15.14 5.68
N ALA A 572 9.53 -14.84 4.63
CA ALA A 572 10.60 -13.83 4.67
C ALA A 572 10.14 -12.41 5.10
N ASN A 573 8.84 -12.09 4.92
CA ASN A 573 8.21 -10.83 5.32
C ASN A 573 7.43 -10.93 6.66
N GLY A 574 7.38 -12.09 7.29
CA GLY A 574 6.65 -12.34 8.54
C GLY A 574 7.48 -12.06 9.78
N SER A 575 6.89 -11.40 10.78
CA SER A 575 7.48 -11.25 12.12
C SER A 575 6.99 -12.34 13.06
N VAL A 576 7.73 -12.62 14.14
CA VAL A 576 7.26 -13.51 15.22
C VAL A 576 5.96 -12.95 15.78
N VAL A 577 4.92 -13.79 15.84
CA VAL A 577 3.59 -13.48 16.39
C VAL A 577 3.21 -14.51 17.44
N GLU A 578 2.77 -14.04 18.61
CA GLU A 578 2.31 -14.89 19.70
C GLU A 578 1.18 -14.21 20.49
N VAL A 579 0.18 -14.98 20.92
CA VAL A 579 -0.88 -14.48 21.81
C VAL A 579 -1.09 -15.46 22.96
N LYS A 580 -1.01 -14.93 24.18
CA LYS A 580 -1.22 -15.67 25.43
C LYS A 580 -2.41 -15.09 26.19
N ILE A 581 -3.15 -15.96 26.85
CA ILE A 581 -4.15 -15.57 27.86
C ILE A 581 -3.70 -16.08 29.22
N GLY A 582 -3.59 -15.18 30.19
CA GLY A 582 -3.18 -15.51 31.56
C GLY A 582 -4.29 -16.19 32.35
N ARG A 583 -3.99 -16.80 33.50
CA ARG A 583 -5.02 -17.41 34.37
C ARG A 583 -6.05 -16.41 34.92
N ARG A 584 -7.15 -16.93 35.45
CA ARG A 584 -8.14 -16.16 36.22
C ARG A 584 -7.51 -15.60 37.51
N LEU A 585 -7.69 -14.30 37.73
CA LEU A 585 -7.26 -13.63 38.96
C LEU A 585 -8.31 -13.83 40.07
N VAL A 586 -7.91 -14.46 41.18
CA VAL A 586 -8.78 -14.73 42.33
C VAL A 586 -8.84 -13.48 43.23
N ASN A 587 -10.03 -13.11 43.72
CA ASN A 587 -10.29 -12.03 44.70
C ASN A 587 -10.11 -10.55 44.27
N LYS A 588 -10.00 -10.21 42.97
CA LYS A 588 -9.75 -8.81 42.53
C LYS A 588 -10.62 -8.33 41.34
N GLY A 589 -11.91 -8.70 41.28
CA GLY A 589 -12.88 -8.16 40.30
C GLY A 589 -13.72 -9.22 39.56
N PRO A 590 -14.41 -8.86 38.46
CA PRO A 590 -15.16 -9.81 37.63
C PRO A 590 -14.27 -10.94 37.11
N THR A 591 -14.79 -12.17 37.14
CA THR A 591 -14.05 -13.42 36.87
C THR A 591 -13.45 -13.53 35.48
N TRP A 592 -13.93 -12.74 34.50
CA TRP A 592 -13.47 -12.75 33.11
C TRP A 592 -12.25 -11.85 32.86
N LYS A 593 -11.82 -11.02 33.82
CA LYS A 593 -10.69 -10.10 33.66
C LYS A 593 -9.35 -10.84 33.69
N ARG A 594 -8.92 -11.32 32.53
CA ARG A 594 -7.63 -12.03 32.34
C ARG A 594 -6.63 -11.12 31.60
N PRO A 595 -5.34 -11.12 31.96
CA PRO A 595 -4.34 -10.45 31.15
C PRO A 595 -4.14 -11.20 29.84
N VAL A 596 -4.02 -10.46 28.74
CA VAL A 596 -3.70 -10.96 27.41
C VAL A 596 -2.37 -10.35 27.02
N VAL A 597 -1.43 -11.19 26.61
CA VAL A 597 -0.09 -10.78 26.16
C VAL A 597 0.02 -11.07 24.68
N VAL A 598 0.36 -10.04 23.90
CA VAL A 598 0.51 -10.09 22.45
C VAL A 598 1.97 -9.76 22.13
N THR A 599 2.68 -10.69 21.51
CA THR A 599 4.06 -10.50 21.08
C THR A 599 4.12 -10.35 19.57
N VAL A 600 4.70 -9.24 19.09
CA VAL A 600 4.94 -9.00 17.66
C VAL A 600 6.38 -8.49 17.49
N ALA A 601 7.18 -9.17 16.65
CA ALA A 601 8.55 -8.75 16.34
C ALA A 601 9.45 -8.47 17.58
N ASN A 602 9.31 -9.31 18.61
CA ASN A 602 9.97 -9.19 19.93
C ASN A 602 9.49 -8.02 20.81
N LEU A 603 8.39 -7.35 20.45
CA LEU A 603 7.69 -6.40 21.33
C LEU A 603 6.54 -7.11 22.02
N GLU A 604 6.43 -6.93 23.33
CA GLU A 604 5.38 -7.53 24.14
C GLU A 604 4.39 -6.46 24.61
N ALA A 605 3.11 -6.59 24.21
CA ALA A 605 2.02 -5.77 24.70
C ALA A 605 1.15 -6.58 25.65
N GLN A 606 1.01 -6.11 26.88
CA GLN A 606 0.10 -6.67 27.87
C GLN A 606 -1.12 -5.76 28.02
N MET A 607 -2.31 -6.34 27.85
CA MET A 607 -3.60 -5.68 28.05
C MET A 607 -4.52 -6.50 28.95
N GLY A 608 -5.42 -5.82 29.67
CA GLY A 608 -6.29 -6.48 30.65
C GLY A 608 -5.56 -6.94 31.92
N GLY A 609 -6.31 -7.61 32.80
CA GLY A 609 -5.86 -7.96 34.15
C GLY A 609 -6.58 -7.15 35.24
N MET A 610 -5.88 -6.84 36.34
CA MET A 610 -6.46 -6.13 37.50
C MET A 610 -7.02 -4.76 37.12
N ASP A 611 -6.22 -3.99 36.36
CA ASP A 611 -6.65 -2.75 35.74
C ASP A 611 -6.76 -2.96 34.23
N PHE A 612 -7.99 -3.03 33.73
CA PHE A 612 -8.25 -3.19 32.30
C PHE A 612 -7.84 -1.95 31.50
N ASP A 613 -7.75 -0.79 32.17
CA ASP A 613 -7.42 0.47 31.53
C ASP A 613 -5.92 0.65 31.31
N THR A 614 -5.09 -0.07 32.07
CA THR A 614 -3.64 -0.04 31.98
C THR A 614 -3.14 -1.00 30.90
N VAL A 615 -2.33 -0.47 29.98
CA VAL A 615 -1.58 -1.24 28.99
C VAL A 615 -0.09 -1.10 29.27
N LYS A 616 0.64 -2.21 29.16
CA LYS A 616 2.10 -2.23 29.29
C LYS A 616 2.75 -2.70 27.99
N VAL A 617 3.86 -2.09 27.63
CA VAL A 617 4.72 -2.53 26.53
C VAL A 617 6.10 -2.85 27.09
N ASN A 618 6.55 -4.09 26.91
CA ASN A 618 7.78 -4.63 27.50
C ASN A 618 7.87 -4.40 29.03
N GLY A 619 6.73 -4.49 29.72
CA GLY A 619 6.62 -4.30 31.18
C GLY A 619 6.39 -2.85 31.64
N GLU A 620 6.62 -1.86 30.78
CA GLU A 620 6.44 -0.44 31.10
C GLU A 620 5.03 0.05 30.74
N GLN A 621 4.40 0.84 31.61
CA GLN A 621 3.08 1.41 31.35
C GLN A 621 3.16 2.46 30.24
N VAL A 622 2.26 2.38 29.26
CA VAL A 622 2.18 3.32 28.14
C VAL A 622 0.84 4.04 28.11
N ALA A 623 0.83 5.28 27.62
CA ALA A 623 -0.39 5.97 27.26
C ALA A 623 -0.91 5.41 25.92
N LEU A 624 -2.24 5.37 25.75
CA LEU A 624 -2.88 5.01 24.49
C LEU A 624 -3.38 6.29 23.80
N PRO A 625 -3.20 6.46 22.47
CA PRO A 625 -2.47 5.59 21.55
C PRO A 625 -1.02 5.31 21.90
N TYR A 626 -0.62 4.07 21.67
CA TYR A 626 0.79 3.73 21.56
C TYR A 626 1.13 3.31 20.12
N VAL A 627 2.22 3.87 19.59
CA VAL A 627 2.85 3.44 18.32
C VAL A 627 4.30 3.16 18.62
N HIS A 628 4.77 1.97 18.28
CA HIS A 628 6.20 1.72 18.34
C HIS A 628 6.93 2.56 17.27
N PRO A 629 8.09 3.20 17.53
CA PRO A 629 8.78 4.08 16.58
C PRO A 629 9.14 3.48 15.20
N MET A 630 9.12 2.15 15.10
CA MET A 630 9.34 1.41 13.85
C MET A 630 8.03 0.93 13.21
N GLU A 631 6.88 1.40 13.69
CA GLU A 631 5.52 1.08 13.23
C GLU A 631 5.14 -0.41 13.23
N LYS A 632 5.91 -1.25 13.94
CA LYS A 632 5.68 -2.69 14.03
C LYS A 632 4.43 -3.09 14.82
N MET A 633 4.02 -2.24 15.76
CA MET A 633 2.91 -2.48 16.68
C MET A 633 2.22 -1.16 17.02
N MET A 634 0.90 -1.19 17.02
CA MET A 634 0.02 -0.13 17.49
C MET A 634 -0.95 -0.66 18.54
N ILE A 635 -1.20 0.14 19.58
CA ILE A 635 -2.16 -0.19 20.64
C ILE A 635 -3.11 0.98 20.85
N TYR A 636 -4.42 0.68 20.93
CA TYR A 636 -5.45 1.70 20.98
C TYR A 636 -6.77 1.28 21.63
N ARG A 637 -7.60 2.28 21.91
CA ARG A 637 -8.97 2.12 22.40
C ARG A 637 -9.92 2.18 21.22
N ALA A 638 -10.65 1.09 20.97
CA ALA A 638 -11.71 1.07 19.97
C ALA A 638 -13.09 1.38 20.61
N PRO A 639 -14.11 1.77 19.80
CA PRO A 639 -15.48 1.93 20.27
C PRO A 639 -15.97 0.70 21.06
N GLY A 640 -16.77 0.92 22.11
CA GLY A 640 -17.23 -0.16 22.99
C GLY A 640 -16.27 -0.51 24.14
N ASN A 641 -15.29 0.35 24.45
CA ASN A 641 -14.28 0.17 25.52
C ASN A 641 -13.41 -1.08 25.33
N ALA A 642 -13.04 -1.39 24.09
CA ALA A 642 -12.10 -2.46 23.78
C ALA A 642 -10.68 -1.91 23.64
N THR A 643 -9.70 -2.72 24.04
CA THR A 643 -8.28 -2.47 23.77
C THR A 643 -7.88 -3.32 22.58
N VAL A 644 -7.25 -2.70 21.58
CA VAL A 644 -6.80 -3.35 20.36
C VAL A 644 -5.29 -3.25 20.26
N VAL A 645 -4.63 -4.39 20.05
CA VAL A 645 -3.23 -4.47 19.63
C VAL A 645 -3.22 -4.90 18.18
N GLU A 646 -2.60 -4.10 17.31
CA GLU A 646 -2.57 -4.34 15.87
C GLU A 646 -1.16 -4.21 15.31
N SER A 647 -0.87 -5.03 14.32
CA SER A 647 0.30 -4.94 13.45
C SER A 647 -0.21 -4.91 12.01
N HIS A 648 0.11 -3.82 11.29
CA HIS A 648 -0.54 -3.42 10.04
C HIS A 648 -0.63 -4.58 9.03
N GLY A 649 -1.85 -5.02 8.73
CA GLY A 649 -2.14 -6.10 7.78
C GLY A 649 -1.71 -7.52 8.19
N LEU A 650 -1.17 -7.71 9.40
CA LEU A 650 -0.64 -9.00 9.87
C LEU A 650 -1.48 -9.62 11.00
N LEU A 651 -1.76 -8.85 12.04
CA LEU A 651 -2.42 -9.32 13.27
C LEU A 651 -3.28 -8.21 13.84
N ARG A 652 -4.50 -8.55 14.27
CA ARG A 652 -5.34 -7.67 15.11
C ARG A 652 -5.91 -8.46 16.27
N VAL A 653 -5.59 -8.04 17.49
CA VAL A 653 -6.09 -8.63 18.74
C VAL A 653 -7.01 -7.63 19.42
N HIS A 654 -8.31 -7.92 19.42
CA HIS A 654 -9.35 -7.06 19.96
C HIS A 654 -9.91 -7.65 21.25
N TYR A 655 -9.72 -6.96 22.39
CA TYR A 655 -10.11 -7.45 23.70
C TYR A 655 -11.08 -6.50 24.42
N THR A 656 -12.26 -6.98 24.78
CA THR A 656 -13.33 -6.18 25.35
C THR A 656 -13.42 -6.25 26.87
N ARG A 657 -14.04 -5.23 27.48
CA ARG A 657 -14.46 -5.22 28.88
C ARG A 657 -15.57 -6.23 29.22
N GLN A 658 -15.94 -7.13 28.34
CA GLN A 658 -16.86 -8.24 28.63
C GLN A 658 -16.13 -9.59 28.58
N GLY A 659 -14.81 -9.57 28.36
CA GLY A 659 -13.99 -10.78 28.28
C GLY A 659 -14.08 -11.48 26.92
N PHE A 660 -14.49 -10.75 25.87
CA PHE A 660 -14.48 -11.23 24.50
C PHE A 660 -13.16 -10.86 23.85
N LEU A 661 -12.46 -11.85 23.32
CA LEU A 661 -11.17 -11.72 22.67
C LEU A 661 -11.26 -12.28 21.26
N ASN A 662 -11.02 -11.42 20.26
CA ASN A 662 -10.88 -11.82 18.87
C ASN A 662 -9.43 -11.67 18.43
N ILE A 663 -8.89 -12.71 17.82
CA ILE A 663 -7.59 -12.72 17.18
C ILE A 663 -7.85 -12.87 15.68
N SER A 664 -7.69 -11.79 14.92
CA SER A 664 -7.71 -11.82 13.46
C SER A 664 -6.27 -11.95 12.96
N LEU A 665 -6.04 -12.94 12.11
CA LEU A 665 -4.72 -13.27 11.60
C LEU A 665 -4.71 -13.29 10.07
N SER A 666 -3.68 -12.66 9.49
CA SER A 666 -3.42 -12.70 8.05
C SER A 666 -3.13 -14.12 7.56
N THR A 667 -3.56 -14.48 6.35
CA THR A 667 -3.16 -15.74 5.72
C THR A 667 -1.70 -15.83 5.34
N LEU A 668 -0.92 -14.75 5.50
CA LEU A 668 0.54 -14.89 5.54
C LEU A 668 0.97 -15.97 6.56
N PHE A 669 0.16 -16.22 7.59
CA PHE A 669 0.37 -17.27 8.59
C PHE A 669 -0.46 -18.55 8.36
N TYR A 670 -0.99 -18.78 7.15
CA TYR A 670 -1.73 -20.00 6.82
C TYR A 670 -0.81 -21.24 6.95
N ASN A 671 -1.31 -22.29 7.62
CA ASN A 671 -0.62 -23.56 7.87
C ASN A 671 0.71 -23.45 8.64
N VAL A 672 0.92 -22.35 9.38
CA VAL A 672 2.11 -22.18 10.24
C VAL A 672 1.76 -21.91 11.70
N THR A 673 0.47 -21.84 12.05
CA THR A 673 0.02 -21.58 13.42
C THR A 673 -0.09 -22.84 14.25
N CYS A 674 -0.14 -22.65 15.57
CA CYS A 674 -0.41 -23.65 16.56
C CYS A 674 -0.87 -22.95 17.86
N GLY A 675 -1.36 -23.72 18.84
CA GLY A 675 -1.99 -23.20 20.05
C GLY A 675 -3.45 -23.58 20.14
N LEU A 676 -4.16 -23.04 21.13
CA LEU A 676 -5.59 -23.33 21.30
C LEU A 676 -6.46 -22.84 20.12
N CYS A 677 -5.96 -21.92 19.28
CA CYS A 677 -6.64 -21.46 18.07
C CYS A 677 -6.39 -22.33 16.82
N GLY A 678 -5.65 -23.43 16.93
CA GLY A 678 -5.49 -24.39 15.83
C GLY A 678 -4.39 -24.07 14.81
N VAL A 679 -4.41 -24.79 13.68
CA VAL A 679 -3.32 -24.83 12.68
C VAL A 679 -3.57 -23.90 11.48
N PHE A 680 -4.71 -23.21 11.45
CA PHE A 680 -5.13 -22.26 10.43
C PHE A 680 -4.85 -22.74 9.01
N ASN A 681 -5.52 -23.82 8.62
CA ASN A 681 -5.35 -24.48 7.33
C ASN A 681 -6.69 -24.85 6.67
N SER A 682 -7.78 -24.24 7.13
CA SER A 682 -9.16 -24.53 6.72
C SER A 682 -9.62 -25.97 6.98
N ASN A 683 -8.98 -26.68 7.91
CA ASN A 683 -9.33 -28.03 8.29
C ASN A 683 -9.50 -28.18 9.81
N ALA A 684 -10.74 -28.05 10.28
CA ALA A 684 -11.06 -28.21 11.71
C ALA A 684 -10.67 -29.59 12.30
N THR A 685 -10.50 -30.63 11.47
CA THR A 685 -10.22 -31.99 11.97
C THR A 685 -8.83 -32.17 12.56
N ASP A 686 -7.90 -31.26 12.27
CA ASP A 686 -6.52 -31.32 12.77
C ASP A 686 -6.12 -30.14 13.67
N ASP A 687 -7.09 -29.38 14.16
CA ASP A 687 -6.84 -28.25 15.08
C ASP A 687 -6.29 -28.68 16.44
N LEU A 688 -6.59 -29.90 16.88
CA LEU A 688 -6.15 -30.43 18.17
C LEU A 688 -4.71 -30.98 18.13
N ARG A 689 -3.77 -30.27 17.50
CA ARG A 689 -2.35 -30.65 17.45
C ARG A 689 -1.55 -30.19 18.66
N LEU A 690 -0.82 -31.10 19.28
CA LEU A 690 0.11 -30.84 20.37
C LEU A 690 1.36 -30.09 19.88
N PRO A 691 2.14 -29.46 20.78
CA PRO A 691 3.38 -28.76 20.39
C PRO A 691 4.42 -29.61 19.65
N ASN A 692 4.38 -30.93 19.84
CA ASN A 692 5.24 -31.89 19.13
C ASN A 692 4.74 -32.27 17.72
N GLY A 693 3.64 -31.64 17.26
CA GLY A 693 3.04 -31.83 15.94
C GLY A 693 2.07 -33.01 15.81
N ARG A 694 1.87 -33.83 16.85
CA ARG A 694 0.91 -34.95 16.84
C ARG A 694 -0.50 -34.49 17.18
N LEU A 695 -1.51 -35.15 16.63
CA LEU A 695 -2.90 -34.95 17.04
C LEU A 695 -3.11 -35.48 18.46
N ALA A 696 -3.81 -34.73 19.30
CA ALA A 696 -4.18 -35.14 20.65
C ALA A 696 -5.27 -36.22 20.61
N GLU A 697 -5.21 -37.14 21.57
CA GLU A 697 -6.21 -38.20 21.77
C GLU A 697 -7.44 -37.70 22.54
N SER A 698 -7.31 -36.59 23.27
CA SER A 698 -8.42 -35.94 23.98
C SER A 698 -8.25 -34.42 24.09
N THR A 699 -9.34 -33.71 24.37
CA THR A 699 -9.35 -32.26 24.61
C THR A 699 -8.52 -31.87 25.83
N GLU A 700 -8.50 -32.70 26.87
CA GLU A 700 -7.70 -32.47 28.09
C GLU A 700 -6.21 -32.58 27.78
N GLN A 701 -5.80 -33.59 27.00
CA GLN A 701 -4.42 -33.73 26.56
C GLN A 701 -3.99 -32.54 25.69
N PHE A 702 -4.87 -32.09 24.79
CA PHE A 702 -4.61 -30.93 23.95
C PHE A 702 -4.41 -29.65 24.78
N THR A 703 -5.35 -29.34 25.67
CA THR A 703 -5.29 -28.13 26.50
C THR A 703 -4.08 -28.13 27.43
N GLU A 704 -3.74 -29.26 28.07
CA GLU A 704 -2.54 -29.36 28.91
C GLU A 704 -1.25 -29.16 28.11
N GLY A 705 -1.21 -29.65 26.86
CA GLY A 705 -0.06 -29.46 25.97
C GLY A 705 0.22 -27.99 25.63
N TRP A 706 -0.79 -27.13 25.63
CA TRP A 706 -0.68 -25.70 25.29
C TRP A 706 -0.66 -24.77 26.51
N ARG A 707 -0.54 -25.33 27.70
CA ARG A 707 -0.38 -24.57 28.94
C ARG A 707 0.93 -23.77 28.93
N SER A 708 0.85 -22.47 29.19
CA SER A 708 2.04 -21.63 29.34
C SER A 708 2.64 -21.80 30.73
N ILE A 709 3.77 -22.51 30.79
CA ILE A 709 4.53 -22.77 32.02
C ILE A 709 5.36 -21.53 32.44
N ALA A 710 5.56 -20.55 31.54
CA ALA A 710 6.65 -19.58 31.65
C ALA A 710 6.28 -18.18 32.20
N ASP A 711 5.03 -17.73 32.10
CA ASP A 711 4.68 -16.33 32.38
C ASP A 711 3.71 -16.13 33.54
N ASP A 712 3.45 -17.18 34.33
CA ASP A 712 2.69 -17.06 35.57
C ASP A 712 3.59 -16.49 36.69
N LEU A 713 4.07 -15.25 36.49
CA LEU A 713 4.63 -14.40 37.53
C LEU A 713 4.05 -13.00 37.47
N THR A 714 3.20 -12.78 38.46
CA THR A 714 3.08 -11.63 39.36
C THR A 714 4.39 -10.88 39.71
N CYS A 715 5.28 -10.57 38.77
CA CYS A 715 6.42 -9.68 39.00
C CYS A 715 6.72 -8.77 37.79
N ASN A 716 5.69 -8.32 37.06
CA ASN A 716 5.71 -7.00 36.39
C ASN A 716 5.27 -5.92 37.39
N GLY A 717 5.94 -5.84 38.55
CA GLY A 717 5.83 -4.70 39.48
C GLY A 717 5.30 -4.93 40.90
N ASP A 718 4.76 -6.09 41.29
CA ASP A 718 4.28 -6.31 42.67
C ASP A 718 4.49 -7.76 43.15
N CYS A 719 5.66 -8.03 43.73
CA CYS A 719 6.00 -9.35 44.30
C CYS A 719 5.52 -9.52 45.77
N ASP A 720 4.79 -8.55 46.33
CA ASP A 720 4.34 -8.55 47.74
C ASP A 720 3.30 -9.65 48.06
N ASP A 721 2.54 -10.12 47.07
CA ASP A 721 1.50 -11.14 47.27
C ASP A 721 2.08 -12.57 47.47
N LEU A 722 3.26 -12.89 46.91
CA LEU A 722 3.91 -14.20 47.10
C LEU A 722 4.50 -14.33 48.52
N TYR A 723 5.00 -13.23 49.09
CA TYR A 723 5.50 -13.17 50.47
C TYR A 723 4.38 -13.30 51.51
N ARG A 724 3.13 -12.94 51.15
CA ARG A 724 1.97 -13.07 52.04
C ARG A 724 1.31 -14.45 52.02
N MET A 725 1.39 -15.18 50.90
CA MET A 725 0.75 -16.50 50.74
C MET A 725 1.64 -17.68 51.17
N CYS A 726 2.95 -17.51 51.23
CA CYS A 726 3.87 -18.62 51.41
C CYS A 726 4.41 -18.72 52.85
N THR A 727 4.05 -19.78 53.57
CA THR A 727 4.48 -19.99 54.96
C THR A 727 5.99 -20.20 55.10
N ASP A 728 6.62 -20.91 54.15
CA ASP A 728 8.02 -21.33 54.22
C ASP A 728 8.77 -21.14 52.89
N LEU A 729 8.68 -19.93 52.29
CA LEU A 729 9.32 -19.62 51.00
C LEU A 729 10.82 -19.97 50.95
N ARG A 730 11.54 -19.73 52.05
CA ARG A 730 12.98 -20.00 52.18
C ARG A 730 13.32 -21.49 52.08
N LEU A 731 12.40 -22.35 52.52
CA LEU A 731 12.53 -23.79 52.45
C LEU A 731 12.32 -24.27 51.01
N TYR A 732 11.33 -23.74 50.30
CA TYR A 732 11.07 -24.11 48.89
C TYR A 732 12.17 -23.65 47.93
N GLN A 733 12.85 -22.55 48.25
CA GLN A 733 14.02 -22.07 47.51
C GLN A 733 15.27 -22.95 47.68
N SER A 734 15.25 -23.94 48.57
CA SER A 734 16.42 -24.80 48.81
C SER A 734 16.77 -25.66 47.57
N PRO A 735 18.05 -26.03 47.39
CA PRO A 735 18.51 -26.89 46.29
C PRO A 735 17.85 -28.29 46.27
N TRP A 736 17.25 -28.70 47.38
CA TRP A 736 16.57 -30.00 47.52
C TRP A 736 15.11 -29.96 47.05
N MET A 737 14.57 -28.77 46.78
CA MET A 737 13.22 -28.55 46.28
C MET A 737 13.24 -27.79 44.96
N CYS A 738 12.62 -26.62 44.89
CA CYS A 738 12.54 -25.84 43.65
C CYS A 738 13.92 -25.33 43.24
N GLY A 739 14.81 -25.05 44.20
CA GLY A 739 16.19 -24.63 43.93
C GLY A 739 16.96 -25.59 43.03
N ASN A 740 16.60 -26.88 42.98
CA ASN A 740 17.21 -27.81 42.02
C ASN A 740 17.05 -27.31 40.58
N ILE A 741 15.97 -26.60 40.23
CA ILE A 741 15.72 -26.12 38.87
C ILE A 741 16.72 -25.06 38.44
N ASN A 742 17.14 -24.14 39.32
CA ASN A 742 17.95 -22.98 38.96
C ASN A 742 19.29 -22.86 39.70
N ASP A 743 19.69 -23.88 40.48
CA ASP A 743 20.98 -23.89 41.15
C ASP A 743 22.12 -23.94 40.11
N PRO A 744 22.95 -22.89 39.99
CA PRO A 744 23.96 -22.80 38.95
C PRO A 744 25.19 -23.68 39.18
N GLY A 745 25.31 -24.35 40.33
CA GLY A 745 26.48 -25.16 40.69
C GLY A 745 26.17 -26.61 41.05
N ASN A 746 24.96 -26.93 41.50
CA ASN A 746 24.62 -28.25 42.05
C ASN A 746 23.23 -28.77 41.60
N SER A 747 22.71 -28.23 40.49
CA SER A 747 21.44 -28.66 39.89
C SER A 747 21.57 -30.02 39.18
N SER A 748 20.54 -30.88 39.32
CA SER A 748 20.40 -32.09 38.49
C SER A 748 20.05 -31.77 37.03
N PHE A 749 19.75 -30.50 36.74
CA PHE A 749 19.39 -29.96 35.43
C PHE A 749 20.45 -29.02 34.87
N LEU A 750 21.67 -29.01 35.42
CA LEU A 750 22.72 -28.06 35.02
C LEU A 750 23.02 -28.07 33.51
N ALA A 751 23.01 -29.24 32.87
CA ALA A 751 23.20 -29.38 31.43
C ALA A 751 22.08 -28.70 30.60
N CYS A 752 20.89 -28.54 31.18
CA CYS A 752 19.73 -27.95 30.54
C CYS A 752 19.70 -26.42 30.65
N HIS A 753 20.37 -25.83 31.65
CA HIS A 753 20.37 -24.37 31.89
C HIS A 753 20.88 -23.56 30.70
N ALA A 754 21.78 -24.14 29.90
CA ALA A 754 22.33 -23.51 28.70
C ALA A 754 21.33 -23.41 27.54
N VAL A 755 20.24 -24.19 27.57
CA VAL A 755 19.32 -24.36 26.43
C VAL A 755 17.88 -24.02 26.80
N VAL A 756 17.46 -24.28 28.05
CA VAL A 756 16.12 -23.97 28.56
C VAL A 756 16.25 -23.10 29.80
N ASN A 757 15.72 -21.87 29.75
CA ASN A 757 15.79 -20.92 30.84
C ASN A 757 15.15 -21.50 32.13
N PRO A 758 15.93 -21.72 33.21
CA PRO A 758 15.41 -22.33 34.45
C PRO A 758 14.54 -21.37 35.27
N SER A 759 14.67 -20.06 35.06
CA SER A 759 13.99 -19.01 35.85
C SER A 759 12.46 -19.15 35.90
N PRO A 760 11.75 -19.32 34.78
CA PRO A 760 10.30 -19.53 34.79
C PRO A 760 9.88 -20.79 35.56
N PHE A 761 10.56 -21.91 35.34
CA PHE A 761 10.25 -23.19 35.98
C PHE A 761 10.51 -23.18 37.49
N PHE A 762 11.60 -22.52 37.92
CA PHE A 762 11.93 -22.35 39.33
C PHE A 762 10.85 -21.58 40.07
N ARG A 763 10.42 -20.46 39.48
CA ARG A 763 9.42 -19.59 40.06
C ARG A 763 8.03 -20.24 40.09
N ASN A 764 7.64 -20.97 39.04
CA ASN A 764 6.40 -21.75 39.02
C ASN A 764 6.41 -22.86 40.08
N CYS A 765 7.56 -23.53 40.27
CA CYS A 765 7.71 -24.50 41.35
C CYS A 765 7.47 -23.85 42.72
N LEU A 766 8.05 -22.67 43.00
CA LEU A 766 7.81 -21.95 44.26
C LEU A 766 6.33 -21.64 44.45
N TYR A 767 5.66 -21.12 43.41
CA TYR A 767 4.23 -20.83 43.46
C TYR A 767 3.38 -22.07 43.77
N ASN A 768 3.60 -23.17 43.04
CA ASN A 768 2.89 -24.43 43.26
C ASN A 768 3.10 -24.97 44.68
N MET A 769 4.32 -24.85 45.21
CA MET A 769 4.65 -25.22 46.58
C MET A 769 3.97 -24.31 47.60
N CYS A 770 3.84 -23.01 47.33
CA CYS A 770 3.12 -22.09 48.22
C CYS A 770 1.60 -22.34 48.20
N VAL A 771 0.98 -22.50 47.02
CA VAL A 771 -0.46 -22.75 46.89
C VAL A 771 -0.89 -24.11 47.44
N LYS A 772 -0.03 -25.13 47.31
CA LYS A 772 -0.31 -26.48 47.78
C LYS A 772 0.30 -26.77 49.15
N GLU A 773 0.66 -25.74 49.92
CA GLU A 773 1.17 -25.87 51.30
C GLU A 773 2.31 -26.88 51.44
N GLY A 774 3.26 -26.88 50.49
CA GLY A 774 4.44 -27.74 50.51
C GLY A 774 4.21 -29.17 50.04
N ASN A 775 3.09 -29.44 49.34
CA ASN A 775 2.78 -30.77 48.85
C ASN A 775 3.88 -31.33 47.92
N ARG A 776 4.40 -32.50 48.28
CA ARG A 776 5.46 -33.20 47.55
C ARG A 776 5.06 -33.59 46.12
N SER A 777 3.77 -33.85 45.84
CA SER A 777 3.33 -34.11 44.46
C SER A 777 3.43 -32.86 43.57
N ALA A 778 3.23 -31.67 44.14
CA ALA A 778 3.38 -30.40 43.44
C ALA A 778 4.85 -30.11 43.13
N LEU A 779 5.76 -30.41 44.07
CA LEU A 779 7.21 -30.36 43.82
C LEU A 779 7.58 -31.28 42.66
N CYS A 780 7.17 -32.55 42.70
CA CYS A 780 7.56 -33.53 41.70
C CYS A 780 6.99 -33.26 40.33
N SER A 781 5.77 -32.72 40.25
CA SER A 781 5.18 -32.28 38.99
C SER A 781 5.94 -31.09 38.40
N SER A 782 6.38 -30.15 39.25
CA SER A 782 7.16 -28.98 38.82
C SER A 782 8.57 -29.36 38.33
N LEU A 783 9.25 -30.29 39.03
CA LEU A 783 10.54 -30.84 38.59
C LEU A 783 10.40 -31.67 37.30
N GLN A 784 9.32 -32.45 37.17
CA GLN A 784 9.03 -33.19 35.95
C GLN A 784 8.78 -32.26 34.75
N ALA A 785 8.09 -31.14 34.93
CA ALA A 785 7.83 -30.18 33.86
C ALA A 785 9.12 -29.60 33.29
N TYR A 786 10.09 -29.23 34.15
CA TYR A 786 11.39 -28.79 33.67
C TYR A 786 12.17 -29.94 33.00
N ALA A 787 12.10 -31.15 33.58
CA ALA A 787 12.73 -32.33 32.99
C ALA A 787 12.24 -32.62 31.56
N THR A 788 10.93 -32.52 31.33
CA THR A 788 10.31 -32.71 30.01
C THR A 788 10.77 -31.64 29.03
N ALA A 789 10.78 -30.36 29.43
CA ALA A 789 11.27 -29.28 28.58
C ALA A 789 12.74 -29.47 28.14
N CYS A 790 13.58 -30.00 29.04
CA CYS A 790 14.96 -30.36 28.72
C CYS A 790 15.06 -31.53 27.73
N GLN A 791 14.19 -32.54 27.87
CA GLN A 791 14.14 -33.68 26.96
C GLN A 791 13.66 -33.28 25.56
N ASP A 792 12.67 -32.39 25.48
CA ASP A 792 12.19 -31.81 24.21
C ASP A 792 13.28 -30.99 23.51
N ALA A 793 14.14 -30.30 24.29
CA ALA A 793 15.35 -29.65 23.83
C ALA A 793 16.51 -30.62 23.52
N GLN A 794 16.25 -31.94 23.51
CA GLN A 794 17.21 -33.01 23.23
C GLN A 794 18.42 -33.06 24.20
N ILE A 795 18.25 -32.58 25.43
CA ILE A 795 19.29 -32.62 26.47
C ILE A 795 19.13 -33.85 27.35
N GLY A 796 20.18 -34.68 27.39
CA GLY A 796 20.27 -35.82 28.31
C GLY A 796 20.43 -35.35 29.76
N LEU A 797 19.45 -35.64 30.59
CA LEU A 797 19.48 -35.30 32.02
C LEU A 797 20.16 -36.39 32.84
N THR A 798 20.86 -35.99 33.91
CA THR A 798 21.28 -36.92 34.96
C THR A 798 20.06 -37.29 35.83
N SER A 799 20.18 -38.33 36.67
CA SER A 799 19.06 -38.82 37.49
C SER A 799 18.64 -37.78 38.54
N TRP A 800 17.61 -36.99 38.22
CA TRP A 800 17.02 -35.99 39.12
C TRP A 800 15.99 -36.59 40.09
N ARG A 801 15.53 -37.83 39.83
CA ARG A 801 14.69 -38.62 40.74
C ARG A 801 15.55 -39.49 41.66
N SER A 802 15.16 -39.62 42.93
CA SER A 802 15.81 -40.48 43.92
C SER A 802 14.79 -41.12 44.88
N ALA A 803 15.21 -42.12 45.65
CA ALA A 803 14.37 -42.77 46.66
C ALA A 803 13.83 -41.78 47.72
N THR A 804 14.55 -40.67 47.95
CA THR A 804 14.21 -39.64 48.93
C THR A 804 13.68 -38.35 48.30
N ASN A 805 13.81 -38.15 46.99
CA ASN A 805 13.31 -36.97 46.26
C ASN A 805 12.59 -37.40 44.96
N CYS A 806 11.27 -37.21 44.91
CA CYS A 806 10.42 -37.63 43.79
C CYS A 806 10.64 -39.07 43.30
N PRO A 807 10.34 -40.08 44.14
CA PRO A 807 10.57 -41.49 43.81
C PRO A 807 9.90 -41.87 42.49
N PRO A 808 10.53 -42.74 41.68
CA PRO A 808 9.87 -43.32 40.52
C PRO A 808 8.60 -44.04 40.99
N ALA A 809 7.48 -43.85 40.31
CA ALA A 809 6.22 -44.46 40.69
C ALA A 809 6.38 -45.99 40.76
N SER A 810 6.13 -46.57 41.94
CA SER A 810 5.96 -48.00 42.11
C SER A 810 4.50 -48.34 41.83
N ASP A 811 4.16 -48.58 40.57
CA ASP A 811 2.86 -49.14 40.18
C ASP A 811 3.11 -50.49 39.44
N PRO A 812 2.62 -51.64 39.96
CA PRO A 812 2.86 -52.95 39.36
C PRO A 812 1.95 -53.27 38.16
N ALA A 813 1.29 -52.28 37.56
CA ALA A 813 0.40 -52.48 36.43
C ALA A 813 0.73 -51.56 35.24
N ILE A 814 1.94 -51.68 34.68
CA ILE A 814 2.28 -51.49 33.25
C ILE A 814 3.66 -52.15 33.08
N THR A 815 3.65 -53.43 32.77
CA THR A 815 4.75 -54.05 32.01
C THR A 815 4.20 -54.29 30.62
N TRP A 816 4.97 -53.86 29.62
CA TRP A 816 4.72 -54.00 28.18
C TRP A 816 3.66 -53.08 27.58
N MET A 817 4.00 -51.80 27.41
CA MET A 817 3.92 -51.10 26.12
C MET A 817 4.43 -49.66 26.28
N ASN A 818 5.21 -49.21 25.30
CA ASN A 818 5.73 -47.84 25.12
C ASN A 818 6.99 -47.43 25.90
N LEU A 819 8.10 -48.09 25.59
CA LEU A 819 9.40 -47.43 25.43
C LEU A 819 9.80 -47.52 23.95
N ARG A 820 9.46 -46.50 23.16
CA ARG A 820 10.20 -46.16 21.93
C ARG A 820 10.89 -44.81 22.17
N ALA A 821 11.97 -44.87 22.93
CA ALA A 821 13.10 -43.96 22.79
C ALA A 821 14.23 -44.76 22.16
N THR A 822 14.82 -44.20 21.12
CA THR A 822 15.92 -44.74 20.31
C THR A 822 17.10 -45.23 21.15
N THR A 823 17.33 -46.54 21.17
CA THR A 823 18.62 -47.13 21.52
C THR A 823 19.27 -47.66 20.25
N ALA A 824 20.40 -47.06 19.84
CA ALA A 824 21.28 -47.69 18.87
C ALA A 824 21.91 -48.92 19.52
N VAL A 825 21.67 -50.10 18.95
CA VAL A 825 22.29 -51.36 19.39
C VAL A 825 23.72 -51.40 18.85
N TRP A 826 24.71 -51.39 19.74
CA TRP A 826 26.12 -51.57 19.39
C TRP A 826 26.52 -53.02 19.67
N CYS A 827 27.04 -53.71 18.65
CA CYS A 827 27.55 -55.07 18.80
C CYS A 827 29.03 -55.05 19.20
N GLU A 828 29.44 -55.98 20.07
CA GLU A 828 30.84 -56.16 20.45
C GLU A 828 31.74 -56.53 19.26
N GLU A 829 33.05 -56.30 19.41
CA GLU A 829 34.04 -56.56 18.36
C GLU A 829 34.02 -58.04 17.93
N GLY A 830 33.82 -58.30 16.64
CA GLY A 830 33.62 -59.65 16.08
C GLY A 830 32.17 -60.00 15.72
N PHE A 831 31.20 -59.18 16.14
CA PHE A 831 29.78 -59.34 15.84
C PHE A 831 29.25 -58.19 14.96
N ALA A 832 28.16 -58.43 14.24
CA ALA A 832 27.47 -57.47 13.37
C ALA A 832 25.95 -57.55 13.62
N LEU A 833 25.27 -56.42 13.45
CA LEU A 833 23.83 -56.30 13.69
C LEU A 833 23.04 -56.90 12.51
N ARG A 834 22.20 -57.90 12.79
CA ARG A 834 21.26 -58.50 11.83
C ARG A 834 19.89 -58.66 12.51
N ASP A 835 18.86 -58.02 11.96
CA ASP A 835 17.47 -58.05 12.48
C ASP A 835 17.35 -57.72 13.98
N GLY A 836 18.17 -56.77 14.45
CA GLY A 836 18.19 -56.35 15.86
C GLY A 836 18.94 -57.28 16.82
N LEU A 837 19.62 -58.32 16.30
CA LEU A 837 20.46 -59.24 17.06
C LEU A 837 21.92 -59.14 16.61
N CYS A 838 22.86 -59.23 17.55
CA CYS A 838 24.28 -59.31 17.23
C CYS A 838 24.66 -60.75 16.84
N VAL A 839 25.04 -60.96 15.59
CA VAL A 839 25.49 -62.26 15.04
C VAL A 839 26.99 -62.21 14.73
N ALA A 840 27.69 -63.34 14.79
CA ALA A 840 29.10 -63.39 14.43
C ALA A 840 29.29 -62.87 12.99
N ARG A 841 30.35 -62.11 12.71
CA ARG A 841 30.58 -61.55 11.36
C ARG A 841 30.64 -62.61 10.26
N SER A 842 31.05 -63.85 10.58
CA SER A 842 31.01 -65.00 9.65
C SER A 842 29.59 -65.38 9.22
N ASP A 843 28.58 -65.06 10.03
CA ASP A 843 27.19 -65.46 9.86
C ASP A 843 26.27 -64.28 9.51
N CYS A 844 26.85 -63.11 9.24
CA CYS A 844 26.11 -61.87 8.96
C CYS A 844 25.35 -61.90 7.61
N GLY A 845 25.69 -62.84 6.71
CA GLY A 845 25.10 -62.93 5.38
C GLY A 845 25.59 -61.85 4.42
N CYS A 846 24.90 -61.67 3.29
CA CYS A 846 25.22 -60.66 2.28
C CYS A 846 23.99 -59.84 1.87
N MET A 847 24.20 -58.73 1.17
CA MET A 847 23.12 -57.85 0.71
C MET A 847 23.13 -57.81 -0.81
N SER A 848 21.98 -58.09 -1.44
CA SER A 848 21.80 -58.04 -2.90
C SER A 848 20.49 -57.33 -3.24
N ASN A 849 20.55 -56.29 -4.08
CA ASN A 849 19.41 -55.45 -4.48
C ASN A 849 18.52 -54.97 -3.31
N GLY A 850 19.15 -54.50 -2.22
CA GLY A 850 18.44 -53.98 -1.04
C GLY A 850 17.80 -55.04 -0.15
N ARG A 851 17.94 -56.33 -0.49
CA ARG A 851 17.47 -57.46 0.33
C ARG A 851 18.64 -58.10 1.08
N GLN A 852 18.44 -58.32 2.38
CA GLN A 852 19.40 -59.01 3.23
C GLN A 852 19.20 -60.53 3.13
N LEU A 853 20.28 -61.27 2.86
CA LEU A 853 20.29 -62.71 2.64
C LEU A 853 21.12 -63.39 3.72
N ALA A 854 20.64 -64.52 4.26
CA ALA A 854 21.41 -65.32 5.19
C ALA A 854 22.57 -66.05 4.48
N THR A 855 23.62 -66.40 5.24
CA THR A 855 24.75 -67.18 4.72
C THR A 855 24.23 -68.51 4.11
N ASN A 856 24.61 -68.79 2.85
CA ASN A 856 24.16 -69.94 2.03
C ASN A 856 22.68 -69.94 1.60
N GLN A 857 21.98 -68.81 1.68
CA GLN A 857 20.61 -68.69 1.16
C GLN A 857 20.60 -68.55 -0.36
N THR A 858 20.04 -69.54 -1.08
CA THR A 858 19.82 -69.42 -2.52
C THR A 858 18.59 -68.59 -2.83
N PHE A 859 18.64 -67.73 -3.85
CA PHE A 859 17.51 -66.92 -4.29
C PHE A 859 17.45 -66.82 -5.82
N TRP A 860 16.26 -66.55 -6.33
CA TRP A 860 16.05 -66.30 -7.75
C TRP A 860 16.27 -64.81 -8.04
N THR A 861 17.01 -64.50 -9.10
CA THR A 861 17.47 -63.13 -9.41
C THR A 861 16.44 -62.28 -10.14
N ASP A 862 15.37 -62.87 -10.65
CA ASP A 862 14.26 -62.21 -11.33
C ASP A 862 12.89 -62.79 -10.94
N TRP A 863 11.81 -62.11 -11.35
CA TRP A 863 10.44 -62.53 -11.04
C TRP A 863 9.94 -63.70 -11.89
N GLU A 864 10.64 -64.03 -12.99
CA GLU A 864 10.33 -65.15 -13.87
C GLU A 864 11.05 -66.46 -13.46
N CYS A 865 11.86 -66.42 -12.39
CA CYS A 865 12.62 -67.54 -11.84
C CYS A 865 13.54 -68.24 -12.85
N GLN A 866 14.30 -67.50 -13.67
CA GLN A 866 15.16 -68.13 -14.69
C GLN A 866 16.55 -68.53 -14.19
N GLU A 867 17.14 -67.81 -13.23
CA GLU A 867 18.49 -68.09 -12.70
C GLU A 867 18.53 -68.11 -11.16
N ARG A 868 19.16 -69.14 -10.59
CA ARG A 868 19.25 -69.37 -9.13
C ARG A 868 20.67 -69.10 -8.65
N CYS A 869 20.84 -68.02 -7.87
CA CYS A 869 22.11 -67.66 -7.22
C CYS A 869 22.23 -68.28 -5.83
#